data_AF-A0A4W5PZE7-F1
#
_entry.id   AF-A0A4W5PZE7-F1
#
_cell.length_a   1.000
_cell.length_b   1.000
_cell.length_c   1.000
_cell.angle_alpha   90.00
_cell.angle_beta   90.00
_cell.angle_gamma   90.00
#
_symmetry.space_group_name_H-M   'P 1'
#
loop_
_entity.id
_entity.type
_entity.pdbx_description
1 polymer ?
#
loop_
_entity_poly.entity_id
_entity_poly.type
_entity_poly.pdbx_seq_one_letter_code
_entity_poly.pdbx_strand_id
1 'polypeptide(L)'
;MRYITCFLCMLYVCTIYAEVIYTNSWALHLNCAPEQINKIAKKHGFHNLGKIFPDGNYYQMEQKQVAKQSLQAHYLHNLRLKMDPKVLWFAQQSGRSRKRRHSFTVPTDPFFNQQWYLSEAFDQNVVAAWARGYTGKGVVVSILDDGLETSHPDIAENYDPQASYDMNDNDPNPDTQYSLTRPKRHGTRCAGVVAAVANNGVCGVGVAYQAKIGGVRMLDGQVTDLIEAMSLNLNPQHIDIYSSSWGPEDLGMNLEGPNTLAQEAFIRGITNGRGGLGSIYVWASGNGGASLDNCNCDGYTNSIYTLSVGSTTERGTLPFYSEPCSAILTTTYSGGSFHHRSIVTTDLHQSCTSDHTGTSASAPLAAGIIALALEANPTLNWRDVQHLVVRASRPVDLQTHDWRTNGVGRPVSHYYGYGLLDAGRLVELASKWKAVKPKRKCTIDLITRAIELRRKLTLRWNVTACHGTRNWIRSLEHIQARLTLTYSRRGDLSITLISPKKTISNLLTTRPYDKMSTGFSDWAFMSTHCWDEDPCGYWVLRIENNGDSTNEGVLLKFHLELHGTDERMAGRRMERAVIQQCAVGNSDGSCEECVYPLYVFESICLMSCPPHYYESDGNSTHSHRRCLPCHRNCHTCFGKQDTNCLDCPPYSILDSHLGTCSPPVYPWDHRGKVTSGMERTAAVLGILMGGPLVILCIMWAITWMVSRAFLPCVDARNEVDSSTSHSSSEEARDVEMVFRITEDQAENSERTSTFTNIPNTSRGI
;
A
#
# COMPACT_ATOMS: atom_id res chain seq x y z
N MET A 1 -15.39 -56.22 -24.60
CA MET A 1 -14.58 -55.21 -23.88
C MET A 1 -13.06 -55.32 -24.12
N ARG A 2 -12.58 -55.77 -25.30
CA ARG A 2 -11.14 -55.74 -25.66
C ARG A 2 -10.82 -54.96 -26.95
N TYR A 3 -11.84 -54.44 -27.64
CA TYR A 3 -11.67 -53.68 -28.88
C TYR A 3 -11.79 -52.16 -28.71
N ILE A 4 -12.32 -51.67 -27.57
CA ILE A 4 -12.46 -50.23 -27.29
C ILE A 4 -11.18 -49.65 -26.65
N THR A 5 -10.44 -50.47 -25.90
CA THR A 5 -9.15 -50.08 -25.30
C THR A 5 -8.01 -49.95 -26.32
N CYS A 6 -8.08 -50.62 -27.48
CA CYS A 6 -7.07 -50.49 -28.52
C CYS A 6 -7.24 -49.20 -29.36
N PHE A 7 -8.49 -48.72 -29.51
CA PHE A 7 -8.78 -47.50 -30.26
C PHE A 7 -8.47 -46.23 -29.45
N LEU A 8 -8.67 -46.26 -28.13
CA LEU A 8 -8.31 -45.16 -27.23
C LEU A 8 -6.79 -45.05 -26.98
N CYS A 9 -6.04 -46.14 -27.11
CA CYS A 9 -4.57 -46.11 -27.00
C CYS A 9 -3.91 -45.52 -28.27
N MET A 10 -4.53 -45.68 -29.44
CA MET A 10 -4.08 -45.04 -30.70
C MET A 10 -4.35 -43.53 -30.74
N LEU A 11 -5.31 -43.02 -29.95
CA LEU A 11 -5.60 -41.58 -29.84
C LEU A 11 -4.74 -40.85 -28.79
N TYR A 12 -4.08 -41.59 -27.88
CA TYR A 12 -3.23 -41.00 -26.83
C TYR A 12 -1.73 -40.93 -27.17
N VAL A 13 -1.31 -41.44 -28.33
CA VAL A 13 0.05 -41.28 -28.86
C VAL A 13 0.06 -40.40 -30.13
N CYS A 14 -0.82 -39.40 -30.18
CA CYS A 14 -0.58 -38.23 -31.02
C CYS A 14 0.24 -37.24 -30.20
N THR A 15 1.51 -37.55 -29.99
CA THR A 15 2.50 -36.53 -29.71
C THR A 15 2.40 -35.50 -30.82
N ILE A 16 2.09 -34.25 -30.45
CA ILE A 16 2.16 -33.09 -31.33
C ILE A 16 3.63 -32.89 -31.69
N TYR A 17 4.15 -33.71 -32.61
CA TYR A 17 5.36 -33.36 -33.33
C TYR A 17 4.95 -32.27 -34.30
N ALA A 18 5.40 -31.05 -34.03
CA ALA A 18 5.30 -29.96 -35.00
C ALA A 18 5.89 -30.47 -36.34
N GLU A 19 5.05 -30.62 -37.35
CA GLU A 19 5.48 -31.08 -38.66
C GLU A 19 6.52 -30.10 -39.23
N VAL A 20 7.72 -30.60 -39.50
CA VAL A 20 8.82 -29.78 -40.02
C VAL A 20 8.57 -29.53 -41.51
N ILE A 21 8.13 -28.32 -41.86
CA ILE A 21 7.95 -27.91 -43.27
C ILE A 21 9.33 -27.59 -43.86
N TYR A 22 9.82 -28.39 -44.79
CA TYR A 22 11.04 -28.13 -45.56
C TYR A 22 10.77 -27.15 -46.71
N THR A 23 11.76 -26.32 -47.02
CA THR A 23 11.70 -25.32 -48.10
C THR A 23 12.56 -25.73 -49.30
N ASN A 24 12.48 -24.96 -50.39
CA ASN A 24 13.32 -25.09 -51.58
C ASN A 24 14.68 -24.39 -51.44
N SER A 25 15.11 -24.06 -50.22
CA SER A 25 16.38 -23.40 -49.92
C SER A 25 17.31 -24.29 -49.10
N TRP A 26 18.62 -24.17 -49.33
CA TRP A 26 19.68 -24.87 -48.63
C TRP A 26 20.75 -23.88 -48.15
N ALA A 27 21.39 -24.21 -47.04
CA ALA A 27 22.63 -23.58 -46.61
C ALA A 27 23.76 -24.59 -46.81
N LEU A 28 24.85 -24.20 -47.47
CA LEU A 28 26.02 -25.04 -47.73
C LEU A 28 27.26 -24.38 -47.13
N HIS A 29 28.10 -25.16 -46.46
CA HIS A 29 29.46 -24.78 -46.10
C HIS A 29 30.42 -25.42 -47.10
N LEU A 30 31.13 -24.61 -47.87
CA LEU A 30 31.97 -25.07 -48.98
C LEU A 30 33.46 -24.86 -48.70
N ASN A 31 34.29 -25.86 -48.99
CA ASN A 31 35.74 -25.73 -48.94
C ASN A 31 36.31 -25.50 -50.35
N CYS A 32 36.09 -24.32 -50.92
CA CYS A 32 36.58 -23.99 -52.26
C CYS A 32 36.76 -22.48 -52.46
N ALA A 33 37.55 -22.11 -53.47
CA ALA A 33 37.75 -20.71 -53.85
C ALA A 33 36.46 -20.06 -54.39
N PRO A 34 36.28 -18.72 -54.24
CA PRO A 34 35.05 -18.03 -54.62
C PRO A 34 34.57 -18.29 -56.05
N GLU A 35 35.50 -18.42 -56.98
CA GLU A 35 35.25 -18.68 -58.41
C GLU A 35 34.60 -20.06 -58.68
N GLN A 36 34.73 -21.01 -57.75
CA GLN A 36 34.21 -22.37 -57.89
C GLN A 36 32.80 -22.54 -57.34
N ILE A 37 32.29 -21.61 -56.54
CA ILE A 37 30.99 -21.74 -55.85
C ILE A 37 29.85 -21.80 -56.86
N ASN A 38 29.84 -20.92 -57.85
CA ASN A 38 28.84 -20.93 -58.92
C ASN A 38 28.92 -22.20 -59.78
N LYS A 39 30.12 -22.81 -59.91
CA LYS A 39 30.28 -24.09 -60.59
C LYS A 39 29.68 -25.24 -59.76
N ILE A 40 29.87 -25.24 -58.44
CA ILE A 40 29.27 -26.23 -57.53
C ILE A 40 27.74 -26.07 -57.49
N ALA A 41 27.24 -24.84 -57.41
CA ALA A 41 25.82 -24.55 -57.45
C ALA A 41 25.20 -25.11 -58.74
N LYS A 42 25.75 -24.76 -59.91
CA LYS A 42 25.29 -25.31 -61.21
C LYS A 42 25.41 -26.83 -61.30
N LYS A 43 26.50 -27.43 -60.81
CA LYS A 43 26.72 -28.90 -60.79
C LYS A 43 25.59 -29.63 -60.07
N HIS A 44 25.10 -29.07 -58.96
CA HIS A 44 24.02 -29.65 -58.17
C HIS A 44 22.64 -29.07 -58.48
N GLY A 45 22.53 -28.26 -59.54
CA GLY A 45 21.29 -27.64 -59.98
C GLY A 45 20.80 -26.45 -59.14
N PHE A 46 21.59 -25.96 -58.19
CA PHE A 46 21.24 -24.82 -57.35
C PHE A 46 21.54 -23.47 -58.01
N HIS A 47 20.73 -22.48 -57.64
CA HIS A 47 21.02 -21.07 -57.81
C HIS A 47 21.70 -20.53 -56.55
N ASN A 48 22.89 -19.96 -56.69
CA ASN A 48 23.63 -19.37 -55.58
C ASN A 48 23.10 -17.95 -55.30
N LEU A 49 22.59 -17.73 -54.08
CA LEU A 49 22.04 -16.45 -53.62
C LEU A 49 23.06 -15.59 -52.85
N GLY A 50 24.27 -16.11 -52.63
CA GLY A 50 25.36 -15.38 -51.99
C GLY A 50 25.75 -15.95 -50.62
N LYS A 51 26.63 -15.21 -49.94
CA LYS A 51 27.14 -15.58 -48.62
C LYS A 51 26.09 -15.35 -47.55
N ILE A 52 25.97 -16.29 -46.61
CA ILE A 52 25.17 -16.14 -45.39
C ILE A 52 25.93 -15.29 -44.36
N PHE A 53 27.25 -15.50 -44.23
CA PHE A 53 28.13 -14.74 -43.35
C PHE A 53 29.25 -14.08 -44.17
N PRO A 54 29.55 -12.79 -43.96
CA PRO A 54 30.59 -12.08 -44.73
C PRO A 54 31.98 -12.72 -44.63
N ASP A 55 32.33 -13.18 -43.44
CA ASP A 55 33.61 -13.75 -43.00
C ASP A 55 33.68 -15.29 -43.10
N GLY A 56 32.58 -15.94 -43.50
CA GLY A 56 32.50 -17.40 -43.63
C GLY A 56 32.43 -17.91 -45.07
N ASN A 57 32.51 -19.24 -45.20
CA ASN A 57 32.28 -19.99 -46.45
C ASN A 57 30.89 -20.64 -46.48
N TYR A 58 29.90 -19.99 -45.88
CA TYR A 58 28.50 -20.43 -45.88
C TYR A 58 27.72 -19.71 -46.97
N TYR A 59 27.00 -20.47 -47.78
CA TYR A 59 26.30 -19.98 -48.96
C TYR A 59 24.84 -20.41 -48.94
N GLN A 60 23.97 -19.48 -49.31
CA GLN A 60 22.56 -19.75 -49.52
C GLN A 60 22.34 -20.24 -50.95
N MET A 61 21.67 -21.37 -51.08
CA MET A 61 21.38 -22.05 -52.34
C MET A 61 19.87 -22.23 -52.49
N GLU A 62 19.34 -21.98 -53.67
CA GLU A 62 17.92 -22.19 -53.99
C GLU A 62 17.78 -23.19 -55.14
N GLN A 63 16.82 -24.12 -55.03
CA GLN A 63 16.44 -24.99 -56.15
C GLN A 63 15.00 -24.67 -56.60
N LYS A 64 14.86 -24.06 -57.78
CA LYS A 64 13.55 -23.62 -58.30
C LYS A 64 12.63 -24.77 -58.71
N GLN A 65 13.19 -25.95 -58.98
CA GLN A 65 12.43 -27.15 -59.34
C GLN A 65 11.87 -27.91 -58.12
N VAL A 66 12.26 -27.54 -56.90
CA VAL A 66 11.75 -28.12 -55.66
C VAL A 66 10.62 -27.25 -55.12
N ALA A 67 9.56 -27.90 -54.63
CA ALA A 67 8.42 -27.21 -54.03
C ALA A 67 8.87 -26.28 -52.89
N LYS A 68 8.31 -25.07 -52.84
CA LYS A 68 8.64 -24.07 -51.82
C LYS A 68 8.32 -24.53 -50.39
N GLN A 69 7.41 -25.49 -50.24
CA GLN A 69 7.03 -26.13 -48.98
C GLN A 69 6.83 -27.63 -49.20
N SER A 70 7.39 -28.46 -48.32
CA SER A 70 7.30 -29.93 -48.36
C SER A 70 7.32 -30.49 -46.93
N LEU A 71 6.57 -31.56 -46.68
CA LEU A 71 6.59 -32.26 -45.38
C LEU A 71 7.79 -33.21 -45.24
N GLN A 72 8.54 -33.44 -46.32
CA GLN A 72 9.71 -34.31 -46.33
C GLN A 72 10.94 -33.59 -46.90
N ALA A 73 12.09 -33.86 -46.31
CA ALA A 73 13.38 -33.41 -46.83
C ALA A 73 13.65 -34.03 -48.21
N HIS A 74 14.24 -33.27 -49.12
CA HIS A 74 14.48 -33.70 -50.48
C HIS A 74 15.67 -34.66 -50.56
N TYR A 75 15.39 -35.95 -50.57
CA TYR A 75 16.38 -37.04 -50.51
C TYR A 75 17.50 -36.93 -51.56
N LEU A 76 17.18 -36.79 -52.85
CA LEU A 76 18.18 -36.86 -53.93
C LEU A 76 19.22 -35.72 -53.88
N HIS A 77 18.80 -34.48 -53.66
CA HIS A 77 19.71 -33.34 -53.53
C HIS A 77 20.60 -33.47 -52.28
N ASN A 78 20.03 -33.90 -51.15
CA ASN A 78 20.80 -34.13 -49.92
C ASN A 78 21.85 -35.25 -50.11
N LEU A 79 21.50 -36.33 -50.80
CA LEU A 79 22.44 -37.41 -51.11
C LEU A 79 23.58 -36.94 -52.03
N ARG A 80 23.28 -36.16 -53.07
CA ARG A 80 24.28 -35.61 -54.00
C ARG A 80 25.24 -34.64 -53.32
N LEU A 81 24.73 -33.78 -52.44
CA LEU A 81 25.56 -32.86 -51.64
C LEU A 81 26.45 -33.61 -50.66
N LYS A 82 25.93 -34.66 -50.01
CA LYS A 82 26.70 -35.50 -49.08
C LYS A 82 27.88 -36.22 -49.74
N MET A 83 27.77 -36.54 -51.03
CA MET A 83 28.83 -37.21 -51.79
C MET A 83 29.83 -36.24 -52.43
N ASP A 84 29.63 -34.92 -52.35
CA ASP A 84 30.57 -33.96 -52.94
C ASP A 84 31.66 -33.56 -51.91
N PRO A 85 32.95 -33.86 -52.17
CA PRO A 85 34.03 -33.60 -51.22
C PRO A 85 34.26 -32.11 -50.95
N LYS A 86 33.72 -31.22 -51.78
CA LYS A 86 33.81 -29.76 -51.57
C LYS A 86 32.72 -29.21 -50.65
N VAL A 87 31.70 -30.01 -50.32
CA VAL A 87 30.62 -29.66 -49.40
C VAL A 87 30.97 -30.20 -48.01
N LEU A 88 31.43 -29.32 -47.13
CA LEU A 88 31.76 -29.70 -45.74
C LEU A 88 30.50 -29.96 -44.92
N TRP A 89 29.45 -29.19 -45.19
CA TRP A 89 28.17 -29.29 -44.49
C TRP A 89 27.05 -28.74 -45.36
N PHE A 90 25.84 -29.28 -45.20
CA PHE A 90 24.65 -28.71 -45.81
C PHE A 90 23.44 -28.91 -44.91
N ALA A 91 22.47 -28.01 -45.02
CA ALA A 91 21.14 -28.19 -44.46
C ALA A 91 20.07 -27.63 -45.39
N GLN A 92 19.08 -28.46 -45.72
CA GLN A 92 17.84 -27.97 -46.30
C GLN A 92 17.10 -27.15 -45.24
N GLN A 93 16.72 -25.92 -45.59
CA GLN A 93 16.09 -25.00 -44.65
C GLN A 93 14.65 -25.46 -44.39
N SER A 94 14.28 -25.56 -43.12
CA SER A 94 12.91 -25.79 -42.69
C SER A 94 12.28 -24.51 -42.14
N GLY A 95 11.01 -24.32 -42.46
CA GLY A 95 10.17 -23.31 -41.85
C GLY A 95 10.07 -23.56 -40.35
N ARG A 96 10.47 -22.56 -39.57
CA ARG A 96 10.25 -22.54 -38.12
C ARG A 96 9.13 -21.56 -37.82
N SER A 97 8.11 -22.01 -37.10
CA SER A 97 7.11 -21.10 -36.53
C SER A 97 7.79 -20.23 -35.47
N ARG A 98 7.86 -18.93 -35.72
CA ARG A 98 8.36 -17.94 -34.77
C ARG A 98 7.19 -17.03 -34.42
N LYS A 99 6.70 -17.09 -33.18
CA LYS A 99 5.82 -16.04 -32.65
C LYS A 99 6.67 -14.81 -32.33
N ARG A 100 6.21 -13.63 -32.76
CA ARG A 100 6.82 -12.35 -32.37
C ARG A 100 6.68 -12.24 -30.84
N ARG A 101 7.79 -12.05 -30.11
CA ARG A 101 7.72 -11.72 -28.67
C ARG A 101 7.02 -10.36 -28.54
N HIS A 102 5.98 -10.30 -27.71
CA HIS A 102 5.08 -9.17 -27.42
C HIS A 102 5.24 -7.95 -28.34
N SER A 103 4.46 -7.92 -29.42
CA SER A 103 4.13 -6.64 -30.07
C SER A 103 3.12 -5.96 -29.15
N PHE A 104 3.59 -5.08 -28.28
CA PHE A 104 2.69 -4.17 -27.56
C PHE A 104 1.82 -3.46 -28.58
N THR A 105 0.50 -3.60 -28.42
CA THR A 105 -0.48 -2.92 -29.24
C THR A 105 -1.11 -1.89 -28.32
N VAL A 106 -1.02 -0.62 -28.72
CA VAL A 106 -1.62 0.48 -28.00
C VAL A 106 -3.12 0.19 -27.83
N PRO A 107 -3.73 0.48 -26.65
CA PRO A 107 -5.16 0.29 -26.45
C PRO A 107 -6.01 0.97 -27.52
N THR A 108 -7.14 0.36 -27.84
CA THR A 108 -8.04 0.78 -28.94
C THR A 108 -9.24 1.60 -28.49
N ASP A 109 -9.30 1.92 -27.20
CA ASP A 109 -10.45 2.54 -26.55
C ASP A 109 -10.68 3.99 -27.01
N PRO A 110 -11.94 4.45 -27.16
CA PRO A 110 -12.26 5.73 -27.81
C PRO A 110 -11.58 6.96 -27.19
N PHE A 111 -11.40 6.97 -25.86
CA PHE A 111 -10.84 8.10 -25.12
C PHE A 111 -9.36 7.91 -24.77
N PHE A 112 -8.72 6.79 -25.16
CA PHE A 112 -7.29 6.59 -24.88
C PHE A 112 -6.41 7.72 -25.43
N ASN A 113 -6.73 8.24 -26.62
CA ASN A 113 -6.01 9.38 -27.21
C ASN A 113 -6.18 10.69 -26.41
N GLN A 114 -7.19 10.79 -25.55
CA GLN A 114 -7.42 11.92 -24.66
C GLN A 114 -6.72 11.72 -23.30
N GLN A 115 -6.37 10.49 -22.93
CA GLN A 115 -5.57 10.14 -21.74
C GLN A 115 -4.10 10.48 -21.93
N TRP A 116 -3.83 11.77 -22.08
CA TRP A 116 -2.52 12.33 -22.40
C TRP A 116 -1.42 11.88 -21.42
N TYR A 117 -1.75 11.73 -20.14
CA TYR A 117 -0.85 11.29 -19.07
C TYR A 117 -0.38 9.83 -19.21
N LEU A 118 -1.06 9.00 -20.02
CA LEU A 118 -0.64 7.63 -20.32
C LEU A 118 0.21 7.54 -21.59
N SER A 119 0.23 8.58 -22.42
CA SER A 119 0.89 8.54 -23.73
C SER A 119 2.42 8.59 -23.63
N GLU A 120 3.11 8.04 -24.63
CA GLU A 120 4.60 8.05 -24.70
C GLU A 120 5.19 9.47 -24.80
N ALA A 121 4.38 10.47 -25.11
CA ALA A 121 4.81 11.86 -25.20
C ALA A 121 5.02 12.52 -23.82
N PHE A 122 4.61 11.87 -22.73
CA PHE A 122 4.70 12.38 -21.36
C PHE A 122 5.53 11.45 -20.46
N ASP A 123 6.17 12.02 -19.44
CA ASP A 123 7.22 11.35 -18.65
C ASP A 123 6.73 10.37 -17.57
N GLN A 124 5.45 10.01 -17.54
CA GLN A 124 4.93 8.95 -16.64
C GLN A 124 5.23 7.54 -17.13
N ASN A 125 5.56 7.36 -18.41
CA ASN A 125 6.11 6.12 -18.98
C ASN A 125 5.30 4.84 -18.70
N VAL A 126 3.97 4.94 -18.60
CA VAL A 126 3.08 3.79 -18.37
C VAL A 126 3.13 2.80 -19.54
N VAL A 127 3.11 3.31 -20.78
CA VAL A 127 3.27 2.48 -21.99
C VAL A 127 4.58 1.68 -21.97
N ALA A 128 5.65 2.21 -21.39
CA ALA A 128 6.92 1.49 -21.27
C ALA A 128 6.83 0.32 -20.28
N ALA A 129 5.96 0.38 -19.26
CA ALA A 129 5.67 -0.75 -18.38
C ALA A 129 4.81 -1.80 -19.10
N TRP A 130 3.77 -1.36 -19.81
CA TRP A 130 2.92 -2.24 -20.62
C TRP A 130 3.69 -2.96 -21.73
N ALA A 131 4.64 -2.27 -22.38
CA ALA A 131 5.51 -2.85 -23.39
C ALA A 131 6.44 -3.94 -22.85
N ARG A 132 6.70 -3.92 -21.54
CA ARG A 132 7.43 -4.98 -20.82
C ARG A 132 6.51 -6.14 -20.38
N GLY A 133 5.20 -6.03 -20.58
CA GLY A 133 4.21 -7.06 -20.30
C GLY A 133 3.50 -6.94 -18.96
N TYR A 134 3.70 -5.85 -18.22
CA TYR A 134 3.06 -5.61 -16.92
C TYR A 134 1.82 -4.74 -17.12
N THR A 135 0.68 -5.18 -16.62
CA THR A 135 -0.66 -4.59 -16.84
C THR A 135 -1.49 -4.53 -15.55
N GLY A 136 -0.91 -4.90 -14.41
CA GLY A 136 -1.54 -4.99 -13.10
C GLY A 136 -2.07 -6.38 -12.77
N LYS A 137 -1.82 -7.38 -13.64
CA LYS A 137 -2.46 -8.69 -13.52
C LYS A 137 -2.11 -9.37 -12.21
N GLY A 138 -3.14 -9.83 -11.49
CA GLY A 138 -3.00 -10.55 -10.23
C GLY A 138 -2.80 -9.65 -9.00
N VAL A 139 -2.85 -8.33 -9.18
CA VAL A 139 -2.84 -7.35 -8.08
C VAL A 139 -4.26 -6.86 -7.82
N VAL A 140 -4.61 -6.68 -6.55
CA VAL A 140 -5.93 -6.20 -6.11
C VAL A 140 -5.81 -4.81 -5.50
N VAL A 141 -6.56 -3.85 -6.04
CA VAL A 141 -6.62 -2.47 -5.55
C VAL A 141 -8.02 -2.18 -5.01
N SER A 142 -8.12 -1.42 -3.91
CA SER A 142 -9.40 -0.95 -3.37
C SER A 142 -9.41 0.56 -3.21
N ILE A 143 -10.50 1.19 -3.65
CA ILE A 143 -10.74 2.63 -3.56
C ILE A 143 -11.56 2.91 -2.30
N LEU A 144 -10.99 3.60 -1.30
CA LEU A 144 -11.69 3.96 -0.07
C LEU A 144 -12.34 5.34 -0.22
N ASP A 145 -13.64 5.40 -0.54
CA ASP A 145 -14.27 6.63 -1.02
C ASP A 145 -15.80 6.69 -0.84
N ASP A 146 -16.52 7.36 -1.74
CA ASP A 146 -17.98 7.53 -1.75
C ASP A 146 -18.76 6.36 -2.41
N GLY A 147 -18.05 5.31 -2.81
CA GLY A 147 -18.57 4.09 -3.43
C GLY A 147 -18.00 3.81 -4.81
N LEU A 148 -18.47 2.74 -5.44
CA LEU A 148 -18.04 2.30 -6.77
C LEU A 148 -19.23 1.79 -7.57
N GLU A 149 -19.50 2.35 -8.75
CA GLU A 149 -20.49 1.81 -9.67
C GLU A 149 -19.97 0.50 -10.28
N THR A 150 -20.26 -0.61 -9.62
CA THR A 150 -19.72 -1.94 -9.96
C THR A 150 -20.20 -2.44 -11.32
N SER A 151 -21.38 -1.96 -11.76
CA SER A 151 -21.98 -2.27 -13.05
C SER A 151 -21.45 -1.43 -14.22
N HIS A 152 -20.54 -0.47 -13.97
CA HIS A 152 -19.97 0.35 -15.03
C HIS A 152 -19.30 -0.55 -16.09
N PRO A 153 -19.60 -0.39 -17.39
CA PRO A 153 -19.13 -1.29 -18.44
C PRO A 153 -17.59 -1.40 -18.54
N ASP A 154 -16.91 -0.32 -18.13
CA ASP A 154 -15.47 -0.24 -18.09
C ASP A 154 -14.83 -0.68 -16.76
N ILE A 155 -15.64 -1.14 -15.79
CA ILE A 155 -15.19 -1.62 -14.47
C ILE A 155 -15.60 -3.08 -14.24
N ALA A 156 -16.77 -3.49 -14.71
CA ALA A 156 -17.43 -4.74 -14.35
C ALA A 156 -16.57 -6.01 -14.53
N GLU A 157 -15.70 -6.07 -15.54
CA GLU A 157 -14.78 -7.22 -15.74
C GLU A 157 -13.66 -7.29 -14.69
N ASN A 158 -13.18 -6.12 -14.27
CA ASN A 158 -12.11 -5.98 -13.28
C ASN A 158 -12.64 -5.88 -11.85
N TYR A 159 -13.94 -5.67 -11.65
CA TYR A 159 -14.57 -5.60 -10.34
C TYR A 159 -14.28 -6.84 -9.47
N ASP A 160 -13.99 -6.60 -8.20
CA ASP A 160 -13.75 -7.64 -7.20
C ASP A 160 -14.58 -7.39 -5.92
N PRO A 161 -15.58 -8.25 -5.65
CA PRO A 161 -16.38 -8.18 -4.43
C PRO A 161 -15.55 -8.34 -3.15
N GLN A 162 -14.45 -9.11 -3.16
CA GLN A 162 -13.60 -9.30 -1.97
C GLN A 162 -12.74 -8.07 -1.68
N ALA A 163 -12.61 -7.15 -2.64
CA ALA A 163 -11.95 -5.87 -2.44
C ALA A 163 -12.93 -4.73 -2.10
N SER A 164 -14.19 -5.08 -1.81
CA SER A 164 -15.30 -4.13 -1.73
C SER A 164 -16.17 -4.34 -0.49
N TYR A 165 -16.73 -3.24 0.03
CA TYR A 165 -17.71 -3.27 1.12
C TYR A 165 -18.40 -1.91 1.26
N ASP A 166 -19.65 -1.87 1.71
CA ASP A 166 -20.32 -0.66 2.13
C ASP A 166 -20.28 -0.51 3.65
N MET A 167 -19.50 0.45 4.13
CA MET A 167 -19.37 0.74 5.55
C MET A 167 -20.47 1.69 6.05
N ASN A 168 -21.12 2.43 5.14
CA ASN A 168 -22.19 3.34 5.48
C ASN A 168 -23.50 2.60 5.76
N ASP A 169 -23.85 1.61 4.91
CA ASP A 169 -25.05 0.79 5.04
C ASP A 169 -24.77 -0.61 5.64
N ASN A 170 -23.49 -0.94 5.85
CA ASN A 170 -23.00 -2.19 6.45
C ASN A 170 -23.44 -3.44 5.68
N ASP A 171 -23.15 -3.47 4.39
CA ASP A 171 -23.46 -4.57 3.48
C ASP A 171 -22.36 -4.74 2.40
N PRO A 172 -22.31 -5.85 1.65
CA PRO A 172 -21.21 -6.10 0.72
C PRO A 172 -21.29 -5.30 -0.60
N ASN A 173 -22.36 -4.55 -0.86
CA ASN A 173 -22.56 -3.82 -2.11
C ASN A 173 -22.05 -2.38 -2.03
N PRO A 174 -20.88 -2.05 -2.61
CA PRO A 174 -20.32 -0.69 -2.54
C PRO A 174 -20.96 0.30 -3.53
N ASP A 175 -22.03 -0.10 -4.23
CA ASP A 175 -22.65 0.73 -5.25
C ASP A 175 -23.06 2.10 -4.69
N THR A 176 -22.65 3.13 -5.40
CA THR A 176 -22.99 4.51 -5.10
C THR A 176 -24.50 4.73 -5.16
N GLN A 177 -25.09 5.36 -4.15
CA GLN A 177 -26.49 5.78 -4.22
C GLN A 177 -26.64 6.97 -5.19
N TYR A 178 -27.49 6.82 -6.22
CA TYR A 178 -27.73 7.90 -7.18
C TYR A 178 -28.47 9.07 -6.54
N SER A 179 -27.82 10.24 -6.51
CA SER A 179 -28.41 11.48 -6.03
C SER A 179 -28.36 12.57 -7.10
N LEU A 180 -29.52 13.17 -7.40
CA LEU A 180 -29.66 14.26 -8.37
C LEU A 180 -29.04 15.57 -7.90
N THR A 181 -28.80 15.75 -6.59
CA THR A 181 -28.33 17.01 -6.00
C THR A 181 -26.86 16.98 -5.59
N ARG A 182 -26.31 15.79 -5.30
CA ARG A 182 -24.89 15.57 -4.94
C ARG A 182 -24.41 14.23 -5.50
N PRO A 183 -24.04 14.15 -6.78
CA PRO A 183 -23.63 12.89 -7.40
C PRO A 183 -22.35 12.36 -6.74
N LYS A 184 -22.43 11.15 -6.18
CA LYS A 184 -21.35 10.41 -5.52
C LYS A 184 -20.52 9.66 -6.55
N ARG A 185 -19.77 10.45 -7.32
CA ARG A 185 -19.06 10.01 -8.53
C ARG A 185 -17.57 9.81 -8.30
N HIS A 186 -17.06 10.15 -7.12
CA HIS A 186 -15.64 10.34 -6.91
C HIS A 186 -14.90 9.00 -6.91
N GLY A 187 -15.36 8.00 -6.16
CA GLY A 187 -14.77 6.67 -6.12
C GLY A 187 -14.81 5.94 -7.47
N THR A 188 -15.91 6.05 -8.22
CA THR A 188 -16.02 5.50 -9.58
C THR A 188 -15.00 6.11 -10.54
N ARG A 189 -14.76 7.42 -10.46
CA ARG A 189 -13.72 8.10 -11.26
C ARG A 189 -12.33 7.62 -10.89
N CYS A 190 -12.02 7.51 -9.59
CA CYS A 190 -10.76 7.00 -9.09
C CYS A 190 -10.51 5.54 -9.52
N ALA A 191 -11.52 4.68 -9.47
CA ALA A 191 -11.42 3.28 -9.87
C ALA A 191 -11.05 3.13 -11.36
N GLY A 192 -11.66 3.91 -12.24
CA GLY A 192 -11.33 3.89 -13.68
C GLY A 192 -9.89 4.31 -13.97
N VAL A 193 -9.35 5.26 -13.21
CA VAL A 193 -7.94 5.68 -13.35
C VAL A 193 -7.00 4.50 -13.07
N VAL A 194 -7.33 3.66 -12.08
CA VAL A 194 -6.53 2.48 -11.74
C VAL A 194 -6.74 1.37 -12.76
N ALA A 195 -7.98 0.94 -12.99
CA ALA A 195 -8.26 -0.37 -13.58
C ALA A 195 -9.46 -0.37 -14.56
N ALA A 196 -9.75 0.76 -15.23
CA ALA A 196 -10.64 0.72 -16.39
C ALA A 196 -10.15 -0.32 -17.42
N VAL A 197 -11.08 -1.10 -17.95
CA VAL A 197 -10.81 -2.23 -18.85
C VAL A 197 -10.24 -1.69 -20.18
N ALA A 198 -9.26 -2.40 -20.75
CA ALA A 198 -8.68 -2.01 -22.03
C ALA A 198 -9.26 -2.83 -23.19
N ASN A 199 -9.36 -2.21 -24.36
CA ASN A 199 -9.81 -2.79 -25.62
C ASN A 199 -11.26 -3.34 -25.59
N ASN A 200 -12.15 -2.70 -24.84
CA ASN A 200 -13.58 -3.02 -24.81
C ASN A 200 -14.42 -2.04 -25.63
N GLY A 201 -13.82 -0.95 -26.15
CA GLY A 201 -14.52 0.06 -26.93
C GLY A 201 -15.33 1.06 -26.08
N VAL A 202 -15.06 1.14 -24.77
CA VAL A 202 -15.74 2.00 -23.79
C VAL A 202 -14.71 2.95 -23.19
N CYS A 203 -15.10 4.20 -22.95
CA CYS A 203 -14.26 5.23 -22.31
C CYS A 203 -12.77 5.17 -22.72
N GLY A 204 -11.88 4.96 -21.75
CA GLY A 204 -10.43 4.93 -21.90
C GLY A 204 -9.87 3.62 -21.33
N VAL A 205 -8.78 3.71 -20.57
CA VAL A 205 -8.11 2.54 -19.99
C VAL A 205 -7.47 2.93 -18.65
N GLY A 206 -7.45 2.00 -17.70
CA GLY A 206 -6.76 2.19 -16.42
C GLY A 206 -5.25 1.97 -16.54
N VAL A 207 -4.46 2.57 -15.65
CA VAL A 207 -3.01 2.34 -15.61
C VAL A 207 -2.68 0.84 -15.49
N ALA A 208 -3.43 0.14 -14.67
CA ALA A 208 -3.35 -1.28 -14.36
C ALA A 208 -4.62 -2.00 -14.85
N TYR A 209 -4.89 -1.93 -16.15
CA TYR A 209 -6.14 -2.41 -16.78
C TYR A 209 -6.42 -3.92 -16.67
N GLN A 210 -5.51 -4.73 -16.10
CA GLN A 210 -5.76 -6.14 -15.74
C GLN A 210 -5.69 -6.40 -14.22
N ALA A 211 -5.54 -5.36 -13.40
CA ALA A 211 -5.71 -5.47 -11.97
C ALA A 211 -7.17 -5.68 -11.59
N LYS A 212 -7.39 -6.30 -10.43
CA LYS A 212 -8.71 -6.33 -9.81
C LYS A 212 -8.95 -5.05 -9.03
N ILE A 213 -10.18 -4.55 -9.07
CA ILE A 213 -10.57 -3.28 -8.47
C ILE A 213 -11.82 -3.45 -7.61
N GLY A 214 -11.76 -2.96 -6.38
CA GLY A 214 -12.90 -2.86 -5.49
C GLY A 214 -13.13 -1.43 -5.00
N GLY A 215 -14.23 -1.24 -4.30
CA GLY A 215 -14.59 0.04 -3.69
C GLY A 215 -15.11 -0.15 -2.28
N VAL A 216 -14.70 0.72 -1.37
CA VAL A 216 -15.27 0.81 -0.03
C VAL A 216 -16.05 2.11 0.06
N ARG A 217 -17.38 2.00 0.17
CA ARG A 217 -18.27 3.13 0.41
C ARG A 217 -18.22 3.49 1.89
N MET A 218 -17.51 4.57 2.22
CA MET A 218 -17.32 5.01 3.62
C MET A 218 -17.51 6.52 3.80
N LEU A 219 -17.37 7.32 2.73
CA LEU A 219 -17.54 8.78 2.75
C LEU A 219 -18.98 9.25 2.53
N ASP A 220 -19.92 8.34 2.28
CA ASP A 220 -21.32 8.69 1.99
C ASP A 220 -22.22 8.66 3.24
N GLY A 221 -21.66 9.10 4.37
CA GLY A 221 -22.32 9.10 5.66
C GLY A 221 -21.43 9.70 6.75
N GLN A 222 -21.78 9.45 8.01
CA GLN A 222 -20.95 9.88 9.13
C GLN A 222 -19.66 9.03 9.19
N VAL A 223 -18.52 9.68 8.95
CA VAL A 223 -17.21 9.04 9.09
C VAL A 223 -16.80 9.09 10.57
N THR A 224 -16.51 7.93 11.14
CA THR A 224 -16.03 7.79 12.53
C THR A 224 -14.73 7.00 12.52
N ASP A 225 -13.95 7.08 13.61
CA ASP A 225 -12.70 6.30 13.78
C ASP A 225 -12.91 4.79 13.55
N LEU A 226 -14.08 4.26 13.92
CA LEU A 226 -14.45 2.86 13.66
C LEU A 226 -14.56 2.57 12.15
N ILE A 227 -15.29 3.43 11.42
CA ILE A 227 -15.51 3.28 9.98
C ILE A 227 -14.19 3.40 9.22
N GLU A 228 -13.34 4.34 9.60
CA GLU A 228 -11.99 4.46 9.03
C GLU A 228 -11.15 3.21 9.30
N ALA A 229 -11.11 2.73 10.54
CA ALA A 229 -10.35 1.55 10.92
C ALA A 229 -10.81 0.28 10.19
N MET A 230 -12.12 0.08 10.05
CA MET A 230 -12.69 -1.03 9.29
C MET A 230 -12.34 -0.93 7.81
N SER A 231 -12.45 0.27 7.23
CA SER A 231 -12.12 0.52 5.81
C SER A 231 -10.65 0.25 5.50
N LEU A 232 -9.75 0.76 6.33
CA LEU A 232 -8.30 0.61 6.19
C LEU A 232 -7.81 -0.84 6.34
N ASN A 233 -8.62 -1.70 6.96
CA ASN A 233 -8.26 -3.08 7.29
C ASN A 233 -9.23 -4.08 6.65
N LEU A 234 -9.98 -3.69 5.62
CA LEU A 234 -10.84 -4.60 4.87
C LEU A 234 -9.97 -5.63 4.14
N ASN A 235 -10.18 -6.91 4.41
CA ASN A 235 -9.55 -8.04 3.71
C ASN A 235 -8.05 -7.85 3.38
N PRO A 236 -7.18 -7.59 4.37
CA PRO A 236 -5.79 -7.16 4.14
C PRO A 236 -4.88 -8.28 3.63
N GLN A 237 -5.37 -9.53 3.57
CA GLN A 237 -4.67 -10.65 2.91
C GLN A 237 -5.01 -10.76 1.42
N HIS A 238 -6.09 -10.11 0.98
CA HIS A 238 -6.58 -10.14 -0.39
C HIS A 238 -6.27 -8.83 -1.12
N ILE A 239 -6.49 -7.69 -0.46
CA ILE A 239 -6.24 -6.37 -1.04
C ILE A 239 -4.75 -6.02 -0.90
N ASP A 240 -4.09 -5.69 -2.01
CA ASP A 240 -2.69 -5.27 -2.01
C ASP A 240 -2.53 -3.77 -1.73
N ILE A 241 -3.34 -2.97 -2.40
CA ILE A 241 -3.22 -1.50 -2.42
C ILE A 241 -4.55 -0.87 -2.04
N TYR A 242 -4.50 0.07 -1.09
CA TYR A 242 -5.62 0.93 -0.72
C TYR A 242 -5.33 2.33 -1.23
N SER A 243 -6.24 2.90 -2.01
CA SER A 243 -6.13 4.27 -2.51
C SER A 243 -7.18 5.15 -1.83
N SER A 244 -6.72 6.22 -1.19
CA SER A 244 -7.55 7.17 -0.44
C SER A 244 -7.22 8.60 -0.86
N SER A 245 -8.27 9.43 -0.95
CA SER A 245 -8.13 10.85 -1.28
C SER A 245 -8.97 11.75 -0.38
N TRP A 246 -9.08 11.35 0.89
CA TRP A 246 -9.81 12.03 1.95
C TRP A 246 -8.88 12.32 3.13
N GLY A 247 -9.28 13.24 3.99
CA GLY A 247 -8.53 13.69 5.15
C GLY A 247 -9.33 14.78 5.87
N PRO A 248 -8.70 15.52 6.79
CA PRO A 248 -9.27 16.73 7.38
C PRO A 248 -9.65 17.74 6.29
N GLU A 249 -10.54 18.67 6.60
CA GLU A 249 -10.97 19.67 5.62
C GLU A 249 -9.82 20.64 5.28
N ASP A 250 -9.57 20.85 3.99
CA ASP A 250 -8.41 21.58 3.44
C ASP A 250 -8.55 23.13 3.48
N LEU A 251 -8.90 23.66 4.66
CA LEU A 251 -9.19 25.09 4.85
C LEU A 251 -7.99 25.93 5.32
N GLY A 252 -6.78 25.37 5.41
CA GLY A 252 -5.62 26.12 5.89
C GLY A 252 -5.63 26.39 7.40
N MET A 253 -6.49 25.70 8.15
CA MET A 253 -6.66 25.92 9.60
C MET A 253 -6.73 24.63 10.44
N ASN A 254 -7.10 23.51 9.82
CA ASN A 254 -7.30 22.27 10.54
C ASN A 254 -5.97 21.61 10.93
N LEU A 255 -6.03 20.81 11.98
CA LEU A 255 -4.92 20.00 12.48
C LEU A 255 -5.53 18.73 13.05
N GLU A 256 -5.54 17.68 12.27
CA GLU A 256 -6.24 16.43 12.60
C GLU A 256 -5.56 15.26 11.90
N GLY A 257 -5.68 14.07 12.48
CA GLY A 257 -5.10 12.84 11.95
C GLY A 257 -5.85 11.62 12.45
N PRO A 258 -5.41 10.41 12.07
CA PRO A 258 -6.07 9.19 12.47
C PRO A 258 -6.15 9.08 13.99
N ASN A 259 -7.33 8.76 14.48
CA ASN A 259 -7.54 8.47 15.89
C ASN A 259 -7.10 7.02 16.20
N THR A 260 -7.41 6.52 17.38
CA THR A 260 -6.77 5.33 17.96
C THR A 260 -7.00 4.08 17.12
N LEU A 261 -8.22 3.86 16.62
CA LEU A 261 -8.54 2.67 15.85
C LEU A 261 -7.95 2.75 14.43
N ALA A 262 -8.06 3.90 13.76
CA ALA A 262 -7.47 4.10 12.44
C ALA A 262 -5.94 3.97 12.48
N GLN A 263 -5.29 4.49 13.52
CA GLN A 263 -3.85 4.32 13.72
C GLN A 263 -3.45 2.86 13.94
N GLU A 264 -4.24 2.11 14.72
CA GLU A 264 -4.05 0.65 14.89
C GLU A 264 -4.28 -0.09 13.57
N ALA A 265 -5.25 0.32 12.76
CA ALA A 265 -5.52 -0.27 11.46
C ALA A 265 -4.33 -0.11 10.51
N PHE A 266 -3.71 1.08 10.44
CA PHE A 266 -2.48 1.27 9.68
C PHE A 266 -1.35 0.35 10.14
N ILE A 267 -1.11 0.26 11.45
CA ILE A 267 -0.03 -0.58 12.02
C ILE A 267 -0.27 -2.06 11.71
N ARG A 268 -1.52 -2.53 11.83
CA ARG A 268 -1.89 -3.91 11.48
C ARG A 268 -1.78 -4.16 9.99
N GLY A 269 -2.21 -3.21 9.16
CA GLY A 269 -2.13 -3.29 7.71
C GLY A 269 -0.69 -3.45 7.23
N ILE A 270 0.20 -2.53 7.61
CA ILE A 270 1.61 -2.56 7.19
C ILE A 270 2.41 -3.73 7.78
N THR A 271 1.90 -4.39 8.82
CA THR A 271 2.61 -5.52 9.43
C THR A 271 2.07 -6.87 9.01
N ASN A 272 0.75 -7.03 8.96
CA ASN A 272 0.12 -8.33 8.75
C ASN A 272 -0.45 -8.45 7.34
N GLY A 273 -0.80 -7.35 6.68
CA GLY A 273 -1.35 -7.36 5.33
C GLY A 273 -0.43 -8.03 4.32
N ARG A 274 -1.00 -8.59 3.25
CA ARG A 274 -0.28 -9.25 2.15
C ARG A 274 0.71 -10.32 2.65
N GLY A 275 0.26 -11.21 3.54
CA GLY A 275 1.10 -12.26 4.11
C GLY A 275 2.28 -11.76 4.95
N GLY A 276 2.18 -10.54 5.50
CA GLY A 276 3.24 -9.90 6.28
C GLY A 276 4.19 -9.00 5.48
N LEU A 277 3.94 -8.81 4.18
CA LEU A 277 4.62 -7.80 3.36
C LEU A 277 4.13 -6.38 3.67
N GLY A 278 2.93 -6.27 4.23
CA GLY A 278 2.28 -5.03 4.59
C GLY A 278 1.44 -4.44 3.48
N SER A 279 0.22 -4.04 3.82
CA SER A 279 -0.69 -3.27 2.97
C SER A 279 -0.02 -1.98 2.49
N ILE A 280 -0.30 -1.59 1.25
CA ILE A 280 0.21 -0.34 0.67
C ILE A 280 -0.92 0.69 0.66
N TYR A 281 -0.76 1.74 1.45
CA TYR A 281 -1.71 2.86 1.50
C TYR A 281 -1.19 4.01 0.64
N VAL A 282 -1.91 4.36 -0.42
CA VAL A 282 -1.60 5.50 -1.30
C VAL A 282 -2.56 6.63 -0.99
N TRP A 283 -2.02 7.82 -0.72
CA TRP A 283 -2.80 8.94 -0.20
C TRP A 283 -2.60 10.20 -1.03
N ALA A 284 -3.69 10.91 -1.34
CA ALA A 284 -3.62 12.24 -1.94
C ALA A 284 -3.08 13.25 -0.91
N SER A 285 -2.27 14.21 -1.36
CA SER A 285 -1.65 15.17 -0.44
C SER A 285 -2.57 16.32 0.02
N GLY A 286 -3.80 16.44 -0.49
CA GLY A 286 -4.75 17.52 -0.14
C GLY A 286 -4.94 18.57 -1.25
N ASN A 287 -6.01 19.36 -1.17
CA ASN A 287 -6.43 20.36 -2.16
C ASN A 287 -6.49 21.81 -1.61
N GLY A 288 -5.89 22.06 -0.45
CA GLY A 288 -5.89 23.32 0.31
C GLY A 288 -4.87 24.37 -0.11
N GLY A 289 -4.22 24.22 -1.27
CA GLY A 289 -3.18 25.14 -1.75
C GLY A 289 -3.66 26.60 -1.85
N ALA A 290 -4.90 26.83 -2.30
CA ALA A 290 -5.51 28.17 -2.35
C ALA A 290 -5.77 28.75 -0.95
N SER A 291 -5.96 27.89 0.04
CA SER A 291 -6.09 28.22 1.46
C SER A 291 -4.72 28.30 2.15
N LEU A 292 -3.61 28.21 1.42
CA LEU A 292 -2.25 28.19 1.97
C LEU A 292 -2.09 27.12 3.07
N ASP A 293 -2.71 25.96 2.87
CA ASP A 293 -2.58 24.83 3.80
C ASP A 293 -1.23 24.13 3.66
N ASN A 294 -0.94 23.25 4.62
CA ASN A 294 0.26 22.44 4.65
C ASN A 294 -0.10 21.02 5.04
N CYS A 295 0.19 20.07 4.16
CA CYS A 295 -0.20 18.67 4.36
C CYS A 295 0.46 17.97 5.55
N ASN A 296 1.48 18.54 6.20
CA ASN A 296 1.94 17.99 7.50
C ASN A 296 0.96 18.26 8.65
N CYS A 297 -0.10 19.06 8.43
CA CYS A 297 -1.22 19.24 9.36
C CYS A 297 -2.35 18.23 9.17
N ASP A 298 -2.30 17.43 8.10
CA ASP A 298 -3.12 16.24 7.90
C ASP A 298 -2.32 15.00 8.36
N GLY A 299 -2.77 14.34 9.43
CA GLY A 299 -2.10 13.19 10.01
C GLY A 299 -2.21 11.90 9.19
N TYR A 300 -3.11 11.83 8.20
CA TYR A 300 -3.18 10.70 7.27
C TYR A 300 -2.04 10.79 6.26
N THR A 301 -1.94 11.89 5.50
CA THR A 301 -0.85 12.10 4.52
C THR A 301 0.54 12.23 5.16
N ASN A 302 0.62 12.77 6.39
CA ASN A 302 1.85 12.91 7.18
C ASN A 302 2.29 11.59 7.86
N SER A 303 1.51 10.51 7.74
CA SER A 303 1.86 9.20 8.29
C SER A 303 3.03 8.56 7.53
N ILE A 304 3.91 7.85 8.25
CA ILE A 304 4.97 7.06 7.60
C ILE A 304 4.41 5.83 6.87
N TYR A 305 3.19 5.42 7.22
CA TYR A 305 2.53 4.22 6.69
C TYR A 305 1.83 4.48 5.35
N THR A 306 1.62 5.75 5.00
CA THR A 306 1.01 6.18 3.75
C THR A 306 2.06 6.67 2.78
N LEU A 307 1.85 6.39 1.50
CA LEU A 307 2.59 6.94 0.38
C LEU A 307 1.84 8.17 -0.12
N SER A 308 2.26 9.34 0.35
CA SER A 308 1.65 10.64 -0.02
C SER A 308 2.06 11.08 -1.43
N VAL A 309 1.07 11.46 -2.24
CA VAL A 309 1.19 11.79 -3.66
C VAL A 309 0.68 13.21 -3.93
N GLY A 310 1.56 14.07 -4.45
CA GLY A 310 1.23 15.40 -4.95
C GLY A 310 0.77 15.40 -6.41
N SER A 311 0.46 16.57 -6.95
CA SER A 311 -0.03 16.75 -8.32
C SER A 311 0.79 17.72 -9.16
N THR A 312 0.83 17.47 -10.45
CA THR A 312 1.32 18.44 -11.44
C THR A 312 0.40 18.54 -12.64
N THR A 313 0.39 19.70 -13.31
CA THR A 313 -0.38 19.88 -14.53
C THR A 313 0.30 19.19 -15.71
N GLU A 314 -0.40 19.14 -16.85
CA GLU A 314 0.16 18.72 -18.14
C GLU A 314 1.48 19.42 -18.53
N ARG A 315 1.70 20.66 -18.09
CA ARG A 315 2.91 21.43 -18.42
C ARG A 315 3.98 21.36 -17.35
N GLY A 316 3.79 20.48 -16.36
CA GLY A 316 4.68 20.35 -15.21
C GLY A 316 4.64 21.55 -14.26
N THR A 317 3.56 22.34 -14.28
CA THR A 317 3.40 23.49 -13.37
C THR A 317 2.62 23.09 -12.13
N LEU A 318 2.79 23.87 -11.05
CA LEU A 318 2.05 23.66 -9.81
C LEU A 318 0.55 23.95 -10.01
N PRO A 319 -0.35 22.99 -9.72
CA PRO A 319 -1.77 23.26 -9.65
C PRO A 319 -2.11 24.18 -8.46
N PHE A 320 -3.12 25.04 -8.61
CA PHE A 320 -3.50 26.02 -7.58
C PHE A 320 -3.94 25.39 -6.24
N TYR A 321 -4.44 24.16 -6.29
CA TYR A 321 -4.93 23.42 -5.13
C TYR A 321 -3.82 22.63 -4.41
N SER A 322 -2.62 22.50 -4.99
CA SER A 322 -1.58 21.63 -4.41
C SER A 322 -1.06 22.17 -3.08
N GLU A 323 -1.03 21.31 -2.06
CA GLU A 323 -0.45 21.62 -0.76
C GLU A 323 1.03 21.21 -0.70
N PRO A 324 1.92 22.07 -0.18
CA PRO A 324 3.31 21.70 0.07
C PRO A 324 3.48 21.10 1.47
N CYS A 325 4.24 20.02 1.58
CA CYS A 325 4.78 19.56 2.86
C CYS A 325 5.96 18.60 2.67
N SER A 326 6.70 18.32 3.75
CA SER A 326 7.85 17.42 3.70
C SER A 326 7.49 15.92 3.68
N ALA A 327 6.20 15.58 3.81
CA ALA A 327 5.70 14.21 3.77
C ALA A 327 5.47 13.67 2.35
N ILE A 328 5.27 14.54 1.35
CA ILE A 328 5.04 14.12 -0.04
C ILE A 328 6.23 13.31 -0.54
N LEU A 329 5.97 12.10 -1.04
CA LEU A 329 7.02 11.20 -1.53
C LEU A 329 7.22 11.36 -3.04
N THR A 330 6.14 11.53 -3.80
CA THR A 330 6.17 11.58 -5.27
C THR A 330 5.00 12.40 -5.81
N THR A 331 4.96 12.56 -7.13
CA THR A 331 3.92 13.30 -7.86
C THR A 331 3.44 12.50 -9.05
N THR A 332 2.16 12.65 -9.38
CA THR A 332 1.58 12.21 -10.65
C THR A 332 0.83 13.36 -11.31
N TYR A 333 0.49 13.20 -12.59
CA TYR A 333 -0.35 14.17 -13.29
C TYR A 333 -1.74 14.28 -12.66
N SER A 334 -2.35 15.45 -12.81
CA SER A 334 -3.78 15.68 -12.55
C SER A 334 -4.27 16.82 -13.45
N GLY A 335 -5.58 17.11 -13.39
CA GLY A 335 -6.13 18.29 -14.02
C GLY A 335 -5.68 19.58 -13.34
N GLY A 336 -5.38 20.60 -14.15
CA GLY A 336 -5.05 21.95 -13.68
C GLY A 336 -6.23 22.92 -13.77
N SER A 337 -5.96 24.22 -13.67
CA SER A 337 -6.95 25.28 -13.96
C SER A 337 -7.51 25.20 -15.40
N PHE A 338 -8.52 26.01 -15.72
CA PHE A 338 -9.32 26.06 -16.98
C PHE A 338 -8.59 25.92 -18.35
N HIS A 339 -7.26 25.98 -18.42
CA HIS A 339 -6.47 25.87 -19.66
C HIS A 339 -5.62 24.59 -19.78
N HIS A 340 -5.67 23.71 -18.79
CA HIS A 340 -4.97 22.43 -18.80
C HIS A 340 -5.94 21.29 -19.06
N ARG A 341 -5.47 20.23 -19.73
CA ARG A 341 -6.23 18.99 -19.82
C ARG A 341 -6.40 18.37 -18.44
N SER A 342 -7.54 17.74 -18.22
CA SER A 342 -7.89 17.05 -16.98
C SER A 342 -7.74 15.54 -17.16
N ILE A 343 -8.02 14.77 -16.10
CA ILE A 343 -7.92 13.31 -16.11
C ILE A 343 -9.18 12.71 -16.73
N VAL A 344 -8.98 11.72 -17.61
CA VAL A 344 -10.03 11.10 -18.42
C VAL A 344 -10.29 9.69 -17.89
N THR A 345 -11.50 9.45 -17.38
CA THR A 345 -11.82 8.22 -16.65
C THR A 345 -13.32 7.90 -16.73
N THR A 346 -13.72 6.79 -16.11
CA THR A 346 -15.11 6.39 -15.89
C THR A 346 -15.83 7.40 -15.01
N ASP A 347 -17.14 7.50 -15.14
CA ASP A 347 -17.98 8.39 -14.35
C ASP A 347 -19.32 7.72 -14.06
N LEU A 348 -20.04 8.26 -13.09
CA LEU A 348 -21.34 7.75 -12.67
C LEU A 348 -22.32 7.65 -13.85
N HIS A 349 -23.33 6.79 -13.74
CA HIS A 349 -24.32 6.51 -14.78
C HIS A 349 -23.70 5.88 -16.03
N GLN A 350 -22.72 5.00 -15.85
CA GLN A 350 -22.05 4.27 -16.93
C GLN A 350 -21.46 5.20 -18.00
N SER A 351 -20.99 6.37 -17.57
CA SER A 351 -20.54 7.44 -18.46
C SER A 351 -19.02 7.64 -18.36
N CYS A 352 -18.48 8.51 -19.20
CA CYS A 352 -17.06 8.84 -19.20
C CYS A 352 -16.91 10.33 -18.92
N THR A 353 -15.88 10.72 -18.17
CA THR A 353 -15.55 12.12 -17.92
C THR A 353 -14.15 12.45 -18.42
N SER A 354 -13.98 13.68 -18.90
CA SER A 354 -12.68 14.29 -19.18
C SER A 354 -12.25 15.31 -18.13
N ASP A 355 -13.04 15.49 -17.07
CA ASP A 355 -12.97 16.63 -16.16
C ASP A 355 -12.65 16.22 -14.71
N HIS A 356 -11.95 15.09 -14.51
CA HIS A 356 -11.49 14.71 -13.18
C HIS A 356 -10.20 15.48 -12.82
N THR A 357 -10.18 16.10 -11.63
CA THR A 357 -9.15 17.04 -11.19
C THR A 357 -8.83 16.85 -9.70
N GLY A 358 -7.79 17.54 -9.21
CA GLY A 358 -7.39 17.53 -7.79
C GLY A 358 -6.32 16.48 -7.49
N THR A 359 -5.72 16.53 -6.31
CA THR A 359 -4.81 15.49 -5.83
C THR A 359 -5.46 14.12 -5.75
N SER A 360 -6.80 14.09 -5.67
CA SER A 360 -7.60 12.88 -5.71
C SER A 360 -7.54 12.11 -7.04
N ALA A 361 -7.15 12.75 -8.15
CA ALA A 361 -6.88 12.03 -9.40
C ALA A 361 -5.43 11.52 -9.48
N SER A 362 -4.53 12.11 -8.68
CA SER A 362 -3.11 11.75 -8.64
C SER A 362 -2.84 10.49 -7.83
N ALA A 363 -3.47 10.31 -6.67
CA ALA A 363 -3.30 9.12 -5.84
C ALA A 363 -3.70 7.82 -6.55
N PRO A 364 -4.85 7.72 -7.26
CA PRO A 364 -5.20 6.55 -8.05
C PRO A 364 -4.22 6.26 -9.20
N LEU A 365 -3.69 7.29 -9.88
CA LEU A 365 -2.63 7.08 -10.87
C LEU A 365 -1.40 6.41 -10.25
N ALA A 366 -0.97 6.88 -9.08
CA ALA A 366 0.16 6.28 -8.37
C ALA A 366 -0.16 4.84 -7.91
N ALA A 367 -1.37 4.58 -7.41
CA ALA A 367 -1.82 3.24 -7.04
C ALA A 367 -1.78 2.27 -8.24
N GLY A 368 -2.24 2.69 -9.41
CA GLY A 368 -2.13 1.92 -10.64
C GLY A 368 -0.68 1.65 -11.05
N ILE A 369 0.20 2.65 -10.98
CA ILE A 369 1.63 2.47 -11.29
C ILE A 369 2.30 1.49 -10.30
N ILE A 370 1.95 1.56 -9.01
CA ILE A 370 2.43 0.63 -7.99
C ILE A 370 1.91 -0.78 -8.26
N ALA A 371 0.67 -0.95 -8.73
CA ALA A 371 0.14 -2.26 -9.11
C ALA A 371 0.97 -2.91 -10.24
N LEU A 372 1.44 -2.13 -11.22
CA LEU A 372 2.36 -2.64 -12.25
C LEU A 372 3.69 -3.13 -11.64
N ALA A 373 4.19 -2.44 -10.61
CA ALA A 373 5.42 -2.83 -9.91
C ALA A 373 5.24 -4.08 -9.03
N LEU A 374 4.07 -4.25 -8.40
CA LEU A 374 3.74 -5.46 -7.64
C LEU A 374 3.55 -6.68 -8.53
N GLU A 375 2.99 -6.53 -9.74
CA GLU A 375 2.98 -7.62 -10.72
C GLU A 375 4.41 -8.03 -11.10
N ALA A 376 5.31 -7.04 -11.25
CA ALA A 376 6.72 -7.31 -11.56
C ALA A 376 7.49 -7.97 -10.40
N ASN A 377 7.09 -7.69 -9.16
CA ASN A 377 7.67 -8.27 -7.96
C ASN A 377 6.61 -8.33 -6.84
N PRO A 378 5.92 -9.48 -6.66
CA PRO A 378 4.86 -9.59 -5.66
C PRO A 378 5.41 -9.58 -4.21
N THR A 379 6.72 -9.76 -4.04
CA THR A 379 7.39 -9.85 -2.73
C THR A 379 7.86 -8.51 -2.17
N LEU A 380 7.58 -7.42 -2.86
CA LEU A 380 7.86 -6.08 -2.34
C LEU A 380 7.02 -5.82 -1.09
N ASN A 381 7.69 -5.49 0.02
CA ASN A 381 7.00 -4.99 1.20
C ASN A 381 6.65 -3.50 1.07
N TRP A 382 5.81 -2.98 1.97
CA TRP A 382 5.36 -1.58 1.94
C TRP A 382 6.51 -0.55 1.93
N ARG A 383 7.62 -0.84 2.62
CA ARG A 383 8.82 0.03 2.62
C ARG A 383 9.59 -0.07 1.31
N ASP A 384 9.71 -1.27 0.74
CA ASP A 384 10.36 -1.47 -0.56
C ASP A 384 9.70 -0.63 -1.64
N VAL A 385 8.36 -0.58 -1.65
CA VAL A 385 7.60 0.28 -2.57
C VAL A 385 7.97 1.75 -2.39
N GLN A 386 8.03 2.26 -1.15
CA GLN A 386 8.46 3.65 -0.90
C GLN A 386 9.91 3.89 -1.35
N HIS A 387 10.84 2.97 -1.06
CA HIS A 387 12.23 3.06 -1.54
C HIS A 387 12.32 3.09 -3.07
N LEU A 388 11.51 2.30 -3.75
CA LEU A 388 11.45 2.23 -5.20
C LEU A 388 10.87 3.53 -5.78
N VAL A 389 9.80 4.07 -5.19
CA VAL A 389 9.20 5.35 -5.61
C VAL A 389 10.19 6.50 -5.50
N VAL A 390 10.95 6.60 -4.40
CA VAL A 390 12.04 7.60 -4.24
C VAL A 390 13.07 7.52 -5.38
N ARG A 391 13.32 6.33 -5.92
CA ARG A 391 14.34 6.07 -6.96
C ARG A 391 13.78 6.11 -8.38
N ALA A 392 12.49 5.88 -8.55
CA ALA A 392 11.78 5.90 -9.81
C ALA A 392 11.29 7.31 -10.18
N SER A 393 11.02 8.15 -9.17
CA SER A 393 10.56 9.52 -9.39
C SER A 393 11.61 10.39 -10.08
N ARG A 394 11.16 11.27 -10.98
CA ARG A 394 12.00 12.14 -11.79
C ARG A 394 11.62 13.62 -11.58
N PRO A 395 12.58 14.50 -11.27
CA PRO A 395 12.32 15.95 -11.13
C PRO A 395 12.17 16.66 -12.48
N VAL A 396 12.40 15.95 -13.59
CA VAL A 396 12.52 16.52 -14.93
C VAL A 396 11.17 17.07 -15.38
N ASP A 397 11.19 18.23 -16.04
CA ASP A 397 10.02 18.93 -16.55
C ASP A 397 8.99 19.37 -15.49
N LEU A 398 9.38 19.37 -14.21
CA LEU A 398 8.58 19.89 -13.10
C LEU A 398 9.08 21.26 -12.62
N GLN A 399 8.22 22.27 -12.74
CA GLN A 399 8.50 23.65 -12.41
C GLN A 399 8.09 23.98 -10.97
N THR A 400 9.08 24.30 -10.14
CA THR A 400 8.89 24.87 -8.80
C THR A 400 10.15 25.63 -8.38
N HIS A 401 10.01 26.52 -7.40
CA HIS A 401 11.09 27.36 -6.86
C HIS A 401 11.86 26.68 -5.70
N ASP A 402 11.34 25.57 -5.17
CA ASP A 402 11.79 24.96 -3.93
C ASP A 402 12.63 23.69 -4.11
N TRP A 403 12.97 23.29 -5.34
CA TRP A 403 13.88 22.18 -5.59
C TRP A 403 15.19 22.36 -4.80
N ARG A 404 15.56 21.35 -4.01
CA ARG A 404 16.83 21.28 -3.28
C ARG A 404 17.42 19.89 -3.39
N THR A 405 18.74 19.81 -3.46
CA THR A 405 19.44 18.52 -3.44
C THR A 405 19.71 18.11 -2.00
N ASN A 406 19.26 16.91 -1.63
CA ASN A 406 19.50 16.34 -0.31
C ASN A 406 20.94 15.80 -0.14
N GLY A 407 21.26 15.28 1.04
CA GLY A 407 22.59 14.86 1.45
C GLY A 407 23.17 13.66 0.70
N VAL A 408 22.37 12.97 -0.11
CA VAL A 408 22.77 11.85 -0.97
C VAL A 408 22.68 12.19 -2.47
N GLY A 409 22.45 13.46 -2.80
CA GLY A 409 22.48 13.94 -4.19
C GLY A 409 21.15 13.85 -4.94
N ARG A 410 20.02 13.62 -4.25
CA ARG A 410 18.71 13.59 -4.90
C ARG A 410 18.00 14.94 -4.80
N PRO A 411 17.45 15.47 -5.91
CA PRO A 411 16.56 16.61 -5.84
C PRO A 411 15.24 16.22 -5.17
N VAL A 412 14.76 17.08 -4.28
CA VAL A 412 13.50 16.95 -3.56
C VAL A 412 12.82 18.32 -3.45
N SER A 413 11.49 18.33 -3.49
CA SER A 413 10.62 19.51 -3.38
C SER A 413 9.51 19.21 -2.36
N HIS A 414 9.07 20.23 -1.63
CA HIS A 414 7.91 20.14 -0.73
C HIS A 414 6.59 20.05 -1.51
N TYR A 415 6.55 20.42 -2.78
CA TYR A 415 5.37 20.23 -3.63
C TYR A 415 5.40 18.90 -4.39
N TYR A 416 6.58 18.48 -4.84
CA TYR A 416 6.71 17.35 -5.75
C TYR A 416 7.32 16.08 -5.14
N GLY A 417 7.76 16.12 -3.88
CA GLY A 417 8.57 15.06 -3.29
C GLY A 417 9.81 14.82 -4.13
N TYR A 418 10.06 13.56 -4.52
CA TYR A 418 11.16 13.18 -5.39
C TYR A 418 10.88 13.38 -6.90
N GLY A 419 9.71 13.90 -7.26
CA GLY A 419 9.31 14.23 -8.63
C GLY A 419 8.23 13.33 -9.22
N LEU A 420 8.08 13.37 -10.54
CA LEU A 420 7.05 12.64 -11.28
C LEU A 420 7.34 11.14 -11.28
N LEU A 421 6.37 10.32 -10.91
CA LEU A 421 6.51 8.87 -10.86
C LEU A 421 6.60 8.25 -12.26
N ASP A 422 7.73 7.61 -12.57
CA ASP A 422 7.98 6.94 -13.84
C ASP A 422 7.67 5.43 -13.73
N ALA A 423 6.59 4.97 -14.36
CA ALA A 423 6.12 3.59 -14.26
C ALA A 423 7.10 2.59 -14.89
N GLY A 424 7.64 2.91 -16.07
CA GLY A 424 8.61 2.05 -16.75
C GLY A 424 9.88 1.84 -15.92
N ARG A 425 10.36 2.90 -15.27
CA ARG A 425 11.49 2.84 -14.35
C ARG A 425 11.13 2.10 -13.06
N LEU A 426 9.97 2.35 -12.48
CA LEU A 426 9.54 1.68 -11.24
C LEU A 426 9.51 0.16 -11.41
N VAL A 427 8.86 -0.33 -12.47
CA VAL A 427 8.79 -1.75 -12.83
C VAL A 427 10.17 -2.35 -13.09
N GLU A 428 11.04 -1.62 -13.79
CA GLU A 428 12.41 -2.07 -14.03
C GLU A 428 13.19 -2.23 -12.72
N LEU A 429 13.10 -1.25 -11.82
CA LEU A 429 13.74 -1.31 -10.52
C LEU A 429 13.16 -2.46 -9.68
N ALA A 430 11.83 -2.63 -9.66
CA ALA A 430 11.12 -3.67 -8.91
C ALA A 430 11.60 -5.09 -9.27
N SER A 431 11.77 -5.39 -10.56
CA SER A 431 12.26 -6.69 -11.04
C SER A 431 13.69 -7.04 -10.60
N LYS A 432 14.46 -6.03 -10.17
CA LYS A 432 15.85 -6.13 -9.71
C LYS A 432 16.00 -5.77 -8.23
N TRP A 433 14.89 -5.54 -7.53
CA TRP A 433 14.91 -5.06 -6.15
C TRP A 433 15.05 -6.21 -5.18
N LYS A 434 16.07 -6.14 -4.34
CA LYS A 434 16.21 -6.98 -3.16
C LYS A 434 15.52 -6.27 -1.98
N ALA A 435 14.74 -6.99 -1.19
CA ALA A 435 14.08 -6.43 -0.03
C ALA A 435 15.06 -5.68 0.89
N VAL A 436 14.62 -4.59 1.49
CA VAL A 436 15.38 -3.88 2.53
C VAL A 436 15.36 -4.66 3.84
N LYS A 437 16.38 -4.47 4.67
CA LYS A 437 16.42 -5.05 6.02
C LYS A 437 15.30 -4.53 6.93
N PRO A 438 15.04 -5.20 8.06
CA PRO A 438 14.02 -4.80 9.02
C PRO A 438 14.12 -3.33 9.46
N LYS A 439 12.96 -2.70 9.64
CA LYS A 439 12.83 -1.29 10.00
C LYS A 439 13.29 -1.06 11.43
N ARG A 440 14.23 -0.13 11.64
CA ARG A 440 14.67 0.33 12.96
C ARG A 440 14.03 1.66 13.31
N LYS A 441 13.76 1.87 14.60
CA LYS A 441 13.27 3.14 15.15
C LYS A 441 14.20 3.61 16.26
N CYS A 442 14.79 4.79 16.09
CA CYS A 442 15.60 5.46 17.11
C CYS A 442 14.87 6.70 17.60
N THR A 443 14.47 6.71 18.87
CA THR A 443 13.83 7.87 19.52
C THR A 443 14.84 8.61 20.38
N ILE A 444 14.91 9.93 20.21
CA ILE A 444 15.85 10.79 20.93
C ILE A 444 15.07 11.91 21.60
N ASP A 445 15.04 11.90 22.93
CA ASP A 445 14.44 12.97 23.72
C ASP A 445 15.39 14.16 23.80
N LEU A 446 14.99 15.29 23.19
CA LEU A 446 15.85 16.47 23.04
C LEU A 446 15.46 17.59 23.98
N ILE A 447 14.16 17.72 24.28
CA ILE A 447 13.62 18.69 25.22
C ILE A 447 12.60 18.02 26.13
N THR A 448 12.88 18.12 27.43
CA THR A 448 11.98 17.70 28.53
C THR A 448 11.64 18.85 29.47
N ARG A 449 12.08 20.08 29.15
CA ARG A 449 11.84 21.30 29.94
C ARG A 449 11.26 22.39 29.05
N ALA A 450 10.38 23.20 29.60
CA ALA A 450 9.76 24.32 28.90
C ALA A 450 10.79 25.34 28.41
N ILE A 451 10.70 25.73 27.13
CA ILE A 451 11.50 26.80 26.52
C ILE A 451 10.55 27.86 25.97
N GLU A 452 10.78 29.11 26.36
CA GLU A 452 10.01 30.23 25.87
C GLU A 452 10.23 30.46 24.37
N LEU A 453 9.14 30.65 23.64
CA LEU A 453 9.11 30.90 22.20
C LEU A 453 8.46 32.26 21.95
N ARG A 454 9.26 33.26 21.56
CA ARG A 454 8.79 34.57 21.10
C ARG A 454 8.93 34.69 19.60
N ARG A 455 10.01 35.34 19.14
CA ARG A 455 10.25 35.63 17.72
C ARG A 455 10.92 34.49 16.95
N LYS A 456 11.95 33.89 17.54
CA LYS A 456 12.73 32.83 16.90
C LYS A 456 13.37 31.93 17.96
N LEU A 457 13.25 30.63 17.77
CA LEU A 457 13.92 29.61 18.54
C LEU A 457 14.76 28.76 17.59
N THR A 458 16.04 28.59 17.90
CA THR A 458 16.94 27.71 17.13
C THR A 458 17.68 26.82 18.09
N LEU A 459 17.53 25.53 17.91
CA LEU A 459 18.05 24.52 18.79
C LEU A 459 18.89 23.54 18.00
N ARG A 460 20.03 23.15 18.56
CA ARG A 460 21.02 22.32 17.88
C ARG A 460 21.51 21.21 18.79
N TRP A 461 21.49 19.98 18.30
CA TRP A 461 21.94 18.80 19.04
C TRP A 461 22.82 17.92 18.18
N ASN A 462 23.82 17.29 18.81
CA ASN A 462 24.62 16.25 18.18
C ASN A 462 23.95 14.89 18.43
N VAL A 463 23.50 14.24 17.37
CA VAL A 463 22.76 12.98 17.43
C VAL A 463 23.66 11.84 16.95
N THR A 464 23.71 10.76 17.72
CA THR A 464 24.45 9.52 17.35
C THR A 464 23.57 8.49 16.65
N ALA A 465 22.29 8.78 16.45
CA ALA A 465 21.31 7.89 15.82
C ALA A 465 21.28 6.48 16.41
N CYS A 466 21.33 6.39 17.75
CA CYS A 466 21.34 5.14 18.50
C CYS A 466 22.53 4.22 18.18
N HIS A 467 23.68 4.79 17.75
CA HIS A 467 24.92 4.05 17.51
C HIS A 467 25.32 3.17 18.69
N GLY A 468 25.72 1.93 18.41
CA GLY A 468 26.06 0.93 19.42
C GLY A 468 24.85 0.15 19.98
N THR A 469 23.62 0.48 19.57
CA THR A 469 22.41 -0.26 19.93
C THR A 469 21.82 -0.97 18.71
N ARG A 470 20.83 -1.85 18.91
CA ARG A 470 20.08 -2.49 17.81
C ARG A 470 19.28 -1.53 16.96
N ASN A 471 18.90 -0.39 17.52
CA ASN A 471 18.15 0.65 16.82
C ASN A 471 19.07 1.62 16.09
N TRP A 472 20.36 1.29 15.94
CA TRP A 472 21.28 2.10 15.14
C TRP A 472 20.80 2.18 13.69
N ILE A 473 20.67 3.41 13.21
CA ILE A 473 20.27 3.73 11.83
C ILE A 473 21.47 4.33 11.10
N ARG A 474 21.74 3.78 9.92
CA ARG A 474 22.80 4.23 9.02
C ARG A 474 22.26 4.92 7.78
N SER A 475 21.10 4.49 7.29
CA SER A 475 20.39 5.14 6.19
C SER A 475 18.96 5.44 6.64
N LEU A 476 18.60 6.72 6.60
CA LEU A 476 17.25 7.18 6.95
C LEU A 476 16.20 6.77 5.92
N GLU A 477 14.98 6.57 6.40
CA GLU A 477 13.75 6.50 5.61
C GLU A 477 12.90 7.73 5.98
N HIS A 478 12.12 7.63 7.06
CA HIS A 478 11.31 8.72 7.59
C HIS A 478 11.95 9.38 8.81
N ILE A 479 11.64 10.66 9.00
CA ILE A 479 11.94 11.39 10.23
C ILE A 479 10.64 11.96 10.77
N GLN A 480 10.43 11.87 12.08
CA GLN A 480 9.33 12.56 12.75
C GLN A 480 9.88 13.48 13.84
N ALA A 481 9.57 14.77 13.74
CA ALA A 481 9.80 15.74 14.81
C ALA A 481 8.51 15.88 15.62
N ARG A 482 8.47 15.21 16.77
CA ARG A 482 7.30 15.22 17.65
C ARG A 482 7.37 16.38 18.63
N LEU A 483 6.45 17.33 18.45
CA LEU A 483 6.46 18.60 19.17
C LEU A 483 5.20 18.75 20.03
N THR A 484 5.41 19.15 21.28
CA THR A 484 4.37 19.70 22.15
C THR A 484 4.72 21.15 22.42
N LEU A 485 3.93 22.09 21.89
CA LEU A 485 4.12 23.52 22.09
C LEU A 485 2.78 24.23 22.23
N THR A 486 2.74 25.31 22.99
CA THR A 486 1.64 26.27 23.02
C THR A 486 2.05 27.52 22.26
N TYR A 487 1.09 28.18 21.60
CA TYR A 487 1.37 29.43 20.91
C TYR A 487 0.10 30.25 20.73
N SER A 488 0.18 31.55 20.99
CA SER A 488 -0.93 32.51 20.91
C SER A 488 -1.67 32.49 19.56
N ARG A 489 -0.94 32.29 18.44
CA ARG A 489 -1.53 32.10 17.11
C ARG A 489 -0.75 31.09 16.27
N ARG A 490 -1.24 29.85 16.23
CA ARG A 490 -0.55 28.71 15.61
C ARG A 490 -0.12 28.93 14.16
N GLY A 491 -0.98 29.54 13.35
CA GLY A 491 -0.73 29.77 11.91
C GLY A 491 0.45 30.69 11.60
N ASP A 492 0.92 31.48 12.56
CA ASP A 492 2.08 32.37 12.37
C ASP A 492 3.42 31.65 12.49
N LEU A 493 3.42 30.41 12.97
CA LEU A 493 4.62 29.62 13.10
C LEU A 493 5.08 29.07 11.75
N SER A 494 6.39 29.05 11.58
CA SER A 494 7.06 28.17 10.62
C SER A 494 8.07 27.30 11.35
N ILE A 495 8.15 26.03 10.96
CA ILE A 495 9.01 25.03 11.60
C ILE A 495 9.90 24.42 10.54
N THR A 496 11.22 24.50 10.75
CA THR A 496 12.23 23.91 9.87
C THR A 496 13.08 22.92 10.66
N LEU A 497 13.30 21.74 10.09
CA LEU A 497 14.30 20.77 10.55
C LEU A 497 15.42 20.67 9.53
N ILE A 498 16.67 20.74 9.99
CA ILE A 498 17.87 20.66 9.14
C ILE A 498 18.69 19.43 9.56
N SER A 499 18.97 18.55 8.59
CA SER A 499 19.76 17.34 8.80
C SER A 499 21.27 17.62 8.94
N PRO A 500 22.07 16.67 9.44
CA PRO A 500 23.53 16.79 9.48
C PRO A 500 24.17 17.00 8.10
N LYS A 501 23.51 16.54 7.03
CA LYS A 501 23.93 16.78 5.64
C LYS A 501 23.39 18.09 5.06
N LYS A 502 22.79 18.94 5.90
CA LYS A 502 22.24 20.26 5.57
C LYS A 502 20.98 20.23 4.70
N THR A 503 20.29 19.09 4.66
CA THR A 503 18.99 18.99 3.98
C THR A 503 17.93 19.70 4.81
N ILE A 504 17.15 20.56 4.15
CA ILE A 504 16.15 21.41 4.80
C ILE A 504 14.76 20.79 4.61
N SER A 505 14.10 20.48 5.72
CA SER A 505 12.69 20.06 5.75
C SER A 505 11.85 21.17 6.37
N ASN A 506 11.01 21.82 5.59
CA ASN A 506 9.97 22.72 6.07
C ASN A 506 8.82 21.87 6.61
N LEU A 507 8.83 21.66 7.91
CA LEU A 507 7.84 20.84 8.61
C LEU A 507 6.49 21.55 8.73
N LEU A 508 6.51 22.88 8.82
CA LEU A 508 5.31 23.71 8.83
C LEU A 508 5.64 25.04 8.14
N THR A 509 4.80 25.43 7.19
CA THR A 509 4.78 26.77 6.61
C THR A 509 3.73 27.62 7.33
N THR A 510 3.85 28.95 7.22
CA THR A 510 2.84 29.87 7.74
C THR A 510 1.48 29.59 7.09
N ARG A 511 0.44 29.48 7.91
CA ARG A 511 -0.94 29.24 7.51
C ARG A 511 -1.81 30.41 7.98
N PRO A 512 -2.05 31.44 7.15
CA PRO A 512 -2.70 32.68 7.58
C PRO A 512 -4.13 32.51 8.09
N TYR A 513 -4.85 31.46 7.70
CA TYR A 513 -6.22 31.21 8.16
C TYR A 513 -6.27 30.48 9.50
N ASP A 514 -5.18 29.85 9.94
CA ASP A 514 -5.06 29.20 11.24
C ASP A 514 -4.86 30.22 12.37
N LYS A 515 -5.97 30.66 12.95
CA LYS A 515 -6.00 31.64 14.05
C LYS A 515 -6.06 30.99 15.44
N MET A 516 -5.91 29.67 15.52
CA MET A 516 -6.06 28.94 16.76
C MET A 516 -4.93 29.30 17.74
N SER A 517 -5.29 29.51 19.01
CA SER A 517 -4.33 29.67 20.13
C SER A 517 -3.92 28.33 20.75
N THR A 518 -4.53 27.24 20.28
CA THR A 518 -4.06 25.89 20.55
C THR A 518 -2.80 25.66 19.72
N GLY A 519 -1.68 25.32 20.36
CA GLY A 519 -0.45 24.97 19.64
C GLY A 519 -0.50 23.53 19.09
N PHE A 520 0.56 22.78 19.31
CA PHE A 520 0.67 21.37 18.91
C PHE A 520 0.78 20.50 20.17
N SER A 521 0.09 19.36 20.19
CA SER A 521 0.15 18.42 21.31
C SER A 521 0.65 17.06 20.81
N ASP A 522 1.92 16.75 21.09
CA ASP A 522 2.61 15.54 20.63
C ASP A 522 2.48 15.30 19.11
N TRP A 523 2.40 16.38 18.33
CA TRP A 523 2.19 16.31 16.88
C TRP A 523 3.48 15.88 16.18
N ALA A 524 3.39 14.86 15.33
CA ALA A 524 4.52 14.19 14.70
C ALA A 524 4.77 14.70 13.28
N PHE A 525 5.36 15.89 13.11
CA PHE A 525 5.70 16.40 11.78
C PHE A 525 6.69 15.47 11.06
N MET A 526 6.36 14.98 9.87
CA MET A 526 7.12 13.97 9.15
C MET A 526 7.90 14.58 7.97
N SER A 527 9.07 14.02 7.68
CA SER A 527 9.83 14.34 6.46
C SER A 527 10.42 13.10 5.79
N THR A 528 10.31 13.07 4.47
CA THR A 528 10.95 12.10 3.57
C THR A 528 12.20 12.66 2.89
N HIS A 529 12.53 13.95 3.08
CA HIS A 529 13.53 14.65 2.26
C HIS A 529 14.97 14.16 2.50
N CYS A 530 15.23 13.57 3.66
CA CYS A 530 16.53 13.06 4.07
C CYS A 530 16.72 11.57 3.77
N TRP A 531 15.91 10.98 2.87
CA TRP A 531 15.95 9.55 2.58
C TRP A 531 17.33 9.08 2.11
N ASP A 532 17.78 7.96 2.66
CA ASP A 532 19.13 7.35 2.59
C ASP A 532 20.28 8.17 3.22
N GLU A 533 20.03 9.32 3.85
CA GLU A 533 21.09 10.06 4.55
C GLU A 533 21.57 9.33 5.80
N ASP A 534 22.85 9.53 6.14
CA ASP A 534 23.39 9.18 7.45
C ASP A 534 22.93 10.23 8.49
N PRO A 535 22.11 9.84 9.49
CA PRO A 535 21.56 10.76 10.47
C PRO A 535 22.54 11.21 11.57
N CYS A 536 23.78 10.69 11.58
CA CYS A 536 24.74 11.04 12.62
C CYS A 536 25.27 12.48 12.44
N GLY A 537 25.27 13.25 13.51
CA GLY A 537 25.81 14.60 13.56
C GLY A 537 24.81 15.65 14.05
N TYR A 538 25.04 16.90 13.65
CA TYR A 538 24.25 18.02 14.16
C TYR A 538 22.91 18.18 13.44
N TRP A 539 21.82 18.03 14.20
CA TRP A 539 20.48 18.42 13.78
C TRP A 539 20.16 19.82 14.28
N VAL A 540 19.38 20.57 13.49
CA VAL A 540 18.90 21.90 13.88
C VAL A 540 17.39 21.98 13.72
N LEU A 541 16.69 22.29 14.81
CA LEU A 541 15.29 22.67 14.79
C LEU A 541 15.20 24.19 14.86
N ARG A 542 14.41 24.79 13.97
CA ARG A 542 14.14 26.22 13.94
C ARG A 542 12.65 26.47 13.92
N ILE A 543 12.18 27.27 14.86
CA ILE A 543 10.79 27.72 14.96
C ILE A 543 10.82 29.24 14.86
N GLU A 544 10.13 29.80 13.87
CA GLU A 544 10.10 31.24 13.58
C GLU A 544 8.66 31.74 13.59
N ASN A 545 8.45 32.91 14.19
CA ASN A 545 7.21 33.67 14.13
C ASN A 545 7.23 34.61 12.93
N ASN A 546 6.28 34.42 12.01
CA ASN A 546 6.12 35.21 10.80
C ASN A 546 4.92 36.18 10.87
N GLY A 547 4.22 36.23 12.00
CA GLY A 547 3.10 37.12 12.25
C GLY A 547 3.45 38.27 13.18
N ASP A 548 2.54 38.59 14.11
CA ASP A 548 2.75 39.68 15.05
C ASP A 548 3.89 39.36 16.02
N SER A 549 4.79 40.34 16.22
CA SER A 549 5.86 40.30 17.21
C SER A 549 5.39 40.08 18.66
N THR A 550 4.13 40.37 18.96
CA THR A 550 3.54 40.10 20.29
C THR A 550 3.17 38.64 20.50
N ASN A 551 3.15 37.82 19.45
CA ASN A 551 2.85 36.39 19.60
C ASN A 551 3.93 35.72 20.45
N GLU A 552 3.47 34.98 21.45
CA GLU A 552 4.29 34.21 22.37
C GLU A 552 3.76 32.79 22.55
N GLY A 553 4.60 31.94 23.12
CA GLY A 553 4.24 30.60 23.54
C GLY A 553 5.42 29.86 24.13
N VAL A 554 5.28 28.54 24.28
CA VAL A 554 6.25 27.70 24.98
C VAL A 554 6.39 26.36 24.29
N LEU A 555 7.62 25.97 23.98
CA LEU A 555 7.94 24.60 23.57
C LEU A 555 8.13 23.74 24.83
N LEU A 556 7.23 22.79 25.04
CA LEU A 556 7.18 21.94 26.24
C LEU A 556 7.96 20.64 26.05
N LYS A 557 7.81 20.00 24.89
CA LYS A 557 8.46 18.72 24.57
C LYS A 557 8.91 18.70 23.12
N PHE A 558 10.09 18.14 22.90
CA PHE A 558 10.57 17.78 21.58
C PHE A 558 11.35 16.47 21.64
N HIS A 559 10.92 15.51 20.83
CA HIS A 559 11.71 14.32 20.54
C HIS A 559 11.78 14.07 19.04
N LEU A 560 12.94 13.58 18.62
CA LEU A 560 13.24 13.24 17.24
C LEU A 560 13.15 11.72 17.09
N GLU A 561 12.24 11.26 16.24
CA GLU A 561 12.13 9.86 15.86
C GLU A 561 12.72 9.66 14.48
N LEU A 562 13.73 8.80 14.40
CA LEU A 562 14.40 8.41 13.16
C LEU A 562 13.94 7.00 12.81
N HIS A 563 13.53 6.81 11.57
CA HIS A 563 13.17 5.50 11.00
C HIS A 563 14.14 5.18 9.88
N GLY A 564 14.55 3.92 9.76
CA GLY A 564 15.49 3.51 8.71
C GLY A 564 16.09 2.14 8.90
N THR A 565 17.25 1.94 8.29
CA THR A 565 17.98 0.66 8.29
C THR A 565 19.46 0.86 8.64
N ASP A 566 20.14 -0.21 9.04
CA ASP A 566 21.60 -0.24 9.24
C ASP A 566 22.39 -0.47 7.94
N GLU A 567 21.67 -0.69 6.83
CA GLU A 567 22.26 -0.82 5.51
C GLU A 567 22.83 0.51 5.02
N ARG A 568 23.75 0.42 4.06
CA ARG A 568 24.28 1.58 3.34
C ARG A 568 23.50 1.75 2.02
N MET A 569 22.29 2.31 2.10
CA MET A 569 21.35 2.34 0.99
C MET A 569 21.77 3.26 -0.16
N ALA A 570 22.41 4.40 0.13
CA ALA A 570 22.91 5.31 -0.89
C ALA A 570 24.00 4.69 -1.79
N GLY A 571 24.71 3.66 -1.30
CA GLY A 571 25.74 2.94 -2.05
C GLY A 571 25.28 1.60 -2.64
N ARG A 572 23.99 1.26 -2.51
CA ARG A 572 23.45 -0.03 -2.94
C ARG A 572 23.55 -0.15 -4.45
N ARG A 573 24.29 -1.15 -4.95
CA ARG A 573 24.31 -1.52 -6.36
C ARG A 573 23.13 -2.46 -6.62
N MET A 574 22.40 -2.22 -7.70
CA MET A 574 21.33 -3.10 -8.13
C MET A 574 21.93 -4.31 -8.86
N GLU A 575 21.56 -5.52 -8.43
CA GLU A 575 22.10 -6.78 -8.98
C GLU A 575 21.40 -7.16 -10.32
N ARG A 576 21.70 -8.36 -10.86
CA ARG A 576 20.88 -8.96 -11.94
C ARG A 576 19.46 -9.25 -11.41
N ALA A 577 18.52 -9.54 -12.32
CA ALA A 577 17.11 -9.81 -11.99
C ALA A 577 16.99 -10.71 -10.74
N VAL A 578 16.24 -10.23 -9.75
CA VAL A 578 16.10 -10.83 -8.41
C VAL A 578 14.95 -11.85 -8.37
N ILE A 579 14.13 -11.85 -9.42
CA ILE A 579 13.02 -12.75 -9.66
C ILE A 579 13.17 -13.38 -11.04
N GLN A 580 12.91 -14.68 -11.13
CA GLN A 580 12.89 -15.40 -12.40
C GLN A 580 11.71 -16.36 -12.45
N GLN A 581 11.20 -16.61 -13.66
CA GLN A 581 10.24 -17.69 -13.89
C GLN A 581 10.87 -19.04 -13.59
N CYS A 582 10.05 -19.98 -13.12
CA CYS A 582 10.48 -21.30 -12.67
C CYS A 582 11.31 -22.05 -13.72
N ALA A 583 12.33 -22.79 -13.27
CA ALA A 583 13.15 -23.61 -14.16
C ALA A 583 12.44 -24.92 -14.54
N VAL A 584 11.74 -25.53 -13.58
CA VAL A 584 10.94 -26.75 -13.74
C VAL A 584 9.59 -26.53 -13.07
N GLY A 585 8.54 -26.36 -13.88
CA GLY A 585 7.17 -26.20 -13.39
C GLY A 585 6.39 -27.51 -13.45
N ASN A 586 5.50 -27.71 -12.48
CA ASN A 586 4.52 -28.80 -12.50
C ASN A 586 3.34 -28.47 -13.44
N SER A 587 2.53 -29.49 -13.75
CA SER A 587 1.30 -29.34 -14.55
C SER A 587 0.25 -28.41 -13.94
N ASP A 588 0.36 -28.08 -12.65
CA ASP A 588 -0.50 -27.14 -11.91
C ASP A 588 0.05 -25.70 -11.87
N GLY A 589 1.21 -25.44 -12.48
CA GLY A 589 1.86 -24.13 -12.46
C GLY A 589 2.69 -23.84 -11.20
N SER A 590 2.81 -24.79 -10.26
CA SER A 590 3.71 -24.66 -9.11
C SER A 590 5.17 -24.81 -9.54
N CYS A 591 6.05 -24.05 -8.88
CA CYS A 591 7.47 -24.11 -9.19
C CYS A 591 8.17 -25.20 -8.37
N GLU A 592 8.75 -26.19 -9.04
CA GLU A 592 9.43 -27.28 -8.34
C GLU A 592 10.90 -26.94 -8.06
N GLU A 593 11.56 -26.34 -9.06
CA GLU A 593 12.99 -26.01 -9.03
C GLU A 593 13.29 -24.62 -9.62
N CYS A 594 14.14 -23.89 -8.93
CA CYS A 594 14.65 -22.58 -9.33
C CYS A 594 16.10 -22.66 -9.79
N VAL A 595 16.48 -21.80 -10.75
CA VAL A 595 17.88 -21.66 -11.15
C VAL A 595 18.67 -21.08 -9.98
N TYR A 596 19.77 -21.75 -9.62
CA TYR A 596 20.70 -21.24 -8.61
C TYR A 596 21.13 -19.79 -8.93
N PRO A 597 21.13 -18.86 -7.95
CA PRO A 597 21.04 -19.06 -6.50
C PRO A 597 19.64 -18.92 -5.88
N LEU A 598 18.57 -18.92 -6.66
CA LEU A 598 17.20 -18.59 -6.20
C LEU A 598 16.55 -19.70 -5.35
N TYR A 599 15.61 -19.31 -4.50
CA TYR A 599 14.76 -20.14 -3.64
C TYR A 599 13.34 -20.21 -4.22
N VAL A 600 12.71 -21.40 -4.12
CA VAL A 600 11.30 -21.58 -4.43
C VAL A 600 10.45 -20.95 -3.32
N PHE A 601 9.54 -20.07 -3.70
CA PHE A 601 8.47 -19.57 -2.86
C PHE A 601 7.16 -19.70 -3.66
N GLU A 602 6.29 -20.60 -3.24
CA GLU A 602 5.06 -20.94 -3.96
C GLU A 602 5.32 -21.28 -5.45
N SER A 603 4.91 -20.41 -6.37
CA SER A 603 5.05 -20.57 -7.83
C SER A 603 6.18 -19.74 -8.45
N ILE A 604 6.97 -19.02 -7.63
CA ILE A 604 8.02 -18.11 -8.09
C ILE A 604 9.40 -18.42 -7.51
N CYS A 605 10.45 -17.92 -8.19
CA CYS A 605 11.82 -18.04 -7.75
C CYS A 605 12.36 -16.70 -7.24
N LEU A 606 12.80 -16.68 -5.98
CA LEU A 606 13.24 -15.48 -5.27
C LEU A 606 14.69 -15.57 -4.85
N MET A 607 15.41 -14.45 -4.87
CA MET A 607 16.78 -14.41 -4.34
C MET A 607 16.84 -14.46 -2.80
N SER A 608 15.77 -14.04 -2.12
CA SER A 608 15.65 -14.01 -0.66
C SER A 608 14.20 -14.24 -0.25
N CYS A 609 13.99 -14.94 0.87
CA CYS A 609 12.65 -15.25 1.34
C CYS A 609 11.93 -14.02 1.95
N PRO A 610 10.60 -13.90 1.77
CA PRO A 610 9.82 -12.82 2.36
C PRO A 610 9.71 -12.97 3.90
N PRO A 611 9.23 -11.92 4.61
CA PRO A 611 8.90 -12.01 6.04
C PRO A 611 8.02 -13.23 6.35
N HIS A 612 8.15 -13.76 7.56
CA HIS A 612 7.58 -15.04 8.00
C HIS A 612 8.11 -16.30 7.31
N TYR A 613 9.13 -16.19 6.46
CA TYR A 613 9.83 -17.34 5.89
C TYR A 613 11.36 -17.21 6.06
N TYR A 614 12.05 -18.34 6.20
CA TYR A 614 13.51 -18.42 6.21
C TYR A 614 14.04 -19.25 5.04
N GLU A 615 15.29 -18.96 4.68
CA GLU A 615 16.02 -19.62 3.60
C GLU A 615 16.47 -21.02 4.04
N SER A 616 16.01 -22.06 3.34
CA SER A 616 16.42 -23.44 3.58
C SER A 616 17.20 -24.00 2.39
N ASP A 617 18.50 -24.18 2.56
CA ASP A 617 19.33 -25.00 1.69
C ASP A 617 19.01 -26.47 1.98
N GLY A 618 18.30 -27.14 1.08
CA GLY A 618 17.88 -28.54 1.27
C GLY A 618 19.06 -29.48 1.62
N ASN A 619 18.81 -30.48 2.48
CA ASN A 619 19.79 -31.54 2.76
C ASN A 619 19.85 -32.55 1.60
N SER A 620 21.02 -32.60 0.94
CA SER A 620 21.56 -33.58 -0.02
C SER A 620 20.60 -34.52 -0.79
N THR A 621 20.83 -34.54 -2.12
CA THR A 621 20.37 -35.45 -3.20
C THR A 621 19.01 -35.22 -3.86
N HIS A 622 17.99 -34.67 -3.19
CA HIS A 622 16.69 -34.34 -3.83
C HIS A 622 15.94 -33.13 -3.25
N SER A 623 16.61 -32.28 -2.46
CA SER A 623 15.95 -31.15 -1.79
C SER A 623 16.37 -29.83 -2.44
N HIS A 624 15.44 -29.24 -3.21
CA HIS A 624 15.62 -27.91 -3.80
C HIS A 624 15.59 -26.82 -2.72
N ARG A 625 16.21 -25.67 -2.99
CA ARG A 625 16.21 -24.50 -2.10
C ARG A 625 14.82 -23.92 -2.00
N ARG A 626 14.27 -23.78 -0.79
CA ARG A 626 12.90 -23.29 -0.58
C ARG A 626 12.82 -22.31 0.59
N CYS A 627 11.81 -21.46 0.54
CA CYS A 627 11.40 -20.64 1.65
C CYS A 627 10.46 -21.43 2.58
N LEU A 628 10.85 -21.59 3.84
CA LEU A 628 10.08 -22.33 4.85
C LEU A 628 9.53 -21.38 5.92
N PRO A 629 8.33 -21.64 6.49
CA PRO A 629 7.72 -20.71 7.43
C PRO A 629 8.49 -20.61 8.76
N CYS A 630 8.57 -19.39 9.27
CA CYS A 630 9.07 -19.06 10.59
C CYS A 630 8.16 -19.59 11.71
N HIS A 631 8.68 -19.60 12.94
CA HIS A 631 7.82 -19.76 14.11
C HIS A 631 6.80 -18.61 14.18
N ARG A 632 5.57 -18.89 14.59
CA ARG A 632 4.44 -17.93 14.63
C ARG A 632 4.70 -16.67 15.46
N ASN A 633 5.63 -16.73 16.40
CA ASN A 633 6.00 -15.59 17.26
C ASN A 633 7.07 -14.68 16.61
N CYS A 634 7.67 -15.10 15.49
CA CYS A 634 8.68 -14.32 14.79
C CYS A 634 8.06 -13.63 13.58
N HIS A 635 8.42 -12.37 13.35
CA HIS A 635 8.12 -11.68 12.10
C HIS A 635 9.16 -12.01 11.02
N THR A 636 10.44 -12.06 11.39
CA THR A 636 11.50 -12.63 10.52
C THR A 636 12.34 -13.61 11.33
N CYS A 637 12.94 -14.59 10.67
CA CYS A 637 13.70 -15.64 11.34
C CYS A 637 14.81 -16.22 10.45
N PHE A 638 15.77 -16.91 11.06
CA PHE A 638 16.79 -17.69 10.32
C PHE A 638 16.55 -19.21 10.43
N GLY A 639 15.46 -19.62 11.09
CA GLY A 639 15.14 -21.02 11.34
C GLY A 639 13.74 -21.19 11.92
N LYS A 640 13.32 -22.44 12.09
CA LYS A 640 11.94 -22.81 12.47
C LYS A 640 11.62 -22.59 13.96
N GLN A 641 12.62 -22.48 14.83
CA GLN A 641 12.39 -22.41 16.28
C GLN A 641 11.95 -21.01 16.73
N ASP A 642 11.26 -20.94 17.86
CA ASP A 642 10.85 -19.69 18.51
C ASP A 642 12.01 -18.87 19.07
N THR A 643 13.18 -19.48 19.19
CA THR A 643 14.49 -18.86 19.53
C THR A 643 15.27 -18.39 18.30
N ASN A 644 14.73 -18.54 17.09
CA ASN A 644 15.39 -18.12 15.85
C ASN A 644 14.82 -16.81 15.28
N CYS A 645 14.12 -16.02 16.10
CA CYS A 645 13.56 -14.75 15.66
C CYS A 645 14.66 -13.71 15.41
N LEU A 646 14.63 -13.11 14.22
CA LEU A 646 15.45 -11.94 13.87
C LEU A 646 14.70 -10.64 14.13
N ASP A 647 13.38 -10.67 14.04
CA ASP A 647 12.49 -9.54 14.35
C ASP A 647 11.15 -10.04 14.86
N CYS A 648 10.45 -9.19 15.63
CA CYS A 648 9.20 -9.53 16.27
C CYS A 648 7.99 -8.88 15.61
N PRO A 649 6.80 -9.48 15.75
CA PRO A 649 5.54 -8.82 15.42
C PRO A 649 5.36 -7.50 16.20
N PRO A 650 4.46 -6.62 15.77
CA PRO A 650 4.16 -5.37 16.46
C PRO A 650 3.75 -5.62 17.89
N TYR A 651 4.08 -4.67 18.76
CA TYR A 651 3.80 -4.75 20.20
C TYR A 651 4.58 -5.84 20.95
N SER A 652 5.39 -6.64 20.26
CA SER A 652 6.31 -7.59 20.87
C SER A 652 7.74 -7.01 20.90
N ILE A 653 8.50 -7.42 21.91
CA ILE A 653 9.90 -7.03 22.09
C ILE A 653 10.76 -8.27 21.85
N LEU A 654 11.79 -8.13 21.01
CA LEU A 654 12.78 -9.19 20.77
C LEU A 654 13.75 -9.27 21.95
N ASP A 655 13.75 -10.40 22.65
CA ASP A 655 14.87 -10.82 23.49
C ASP A 655 15.94 -11.44 22.59
N SER A 656 17.05 -10.75 22.45
CA SER A 656 18.18 -11.20 21.65
C SER A 656 19.09 -12.24 22.24
N HIS A 657 19.12 -12.33 23.57
CA HIS A 657 19.96 -13.35 24.20
C HIS A 657 19.31 -14.71 24.00
N LEU A 658 17.97 -14.73 24.01
CA LEU A 658 17.17 -15.92 23.79
C LEU A 658 16.74 -16.10 22.33
N GLY A 659 16.77 -15.03 21.52
CA GLY A 659 16.26 -15.02 20.15
C GLY A 659 14.74 -15.17 20.06
N THR A 660 14.02 -14.79 21.12
CA THR A 660 12.57 -15.00 21.29
C THR A 660 11.82 -13.67 21.33
N CYS A 661 10.58 -13.67 20.85
CA CYS A 661 9.68 -12.51 20.95
C CYS A 661 8.79 -12.59 22.18
N SER A 662 8.64 -11.46 22.88
CA SER A 662 7.66 -11.34 23.96
C SER A 662 6.23 -11.46 23.42
N PRO A 663 5.25 -11.83 24.25
CA PRO A 663 3.85 -11.64 23.91
C PRO A 663 3.59 -10.16 23.54
N PRO A 664 2.69 -9.88 22.58
CA PRO A 664 2.38 -8.52 22.19
C PRO A 664 1.71 -7.77 23.34
N VAL A 665 2.27 -6.62 23.72
CA VAL A 665 1.72 -5.71 24.73
C VAL A 665 1.09 -4.52 24.01
N TYR A 666 -0.21 -4.59 23.78
CA TYR A 666 -0.94 -3.52 23.12
C TYR A 666 -0.97 -2.27 24.02
N PRO A 667 -0.71 -1.05 23.48
CA PRO A 667 -0.66 0.19 24.26
C PRO A 667 -1.96 0.51 25.02
N TRP A 668 -3.07 -0.10 24.59
CA TRP A 668 -4.43 0.18 25.03
C TRP A 668 -5.08 -0.98 25.80
N ASP A 669 -4.30 -1.93 26.33
CA ASP A 669 -4.86 -2.96 27.21
C ASP A 669 -5.39 -2.30 28.50
N HIS A 670 -6.68 -1.96 28.49
CA HIS A 670 -7.40 -1.36 29.61
C HIS A 670 -7.47 -2.28 30.83
N ARG A 671 -7.00 -3.54 30.73
CA ARG A 671 -6.82 -4.41 31.90
C ARG A 671 -5.80 -3.86 32.91
N GLY A 672 -4.97 -2.87 32.54
CA GLY A 672 -3.98 -2.29 33.43
C GLY A 672 -4.31 -0.95 34.10
N LYS A 673 -5.40 -0.25 33.75
CA LYS A 673 -5.63 1.14 34.22
C LYS A 673 -7.02 1.50 34.75
N VAL A 674 -8.01 0.61 34.70
CA VAL A 674 -9.37 0.92 35.20
C VAL A 674 -9.57 0.57 36.68
N THR A 675 -8.70 -0.25 37.29
CA THR A 675 -8.95 -0.76 38.65
C THR A 675 -8.40 0.11 39.79
N SER A 676 -7.40 0.97 39.59
CA SER A 676 -6.75 1.64 40.74
C SER A 676 -7.45 2.91 41.24
N GLY A 677 -8.22 3.59 40.39
CA GLY A 677 -8.93 4.82 40.76
C GLY A 677 -10.29 4.56 41.41
N MET A 678 -11.08 3.68 40.78
CA MET A 678 -12.47 3.43 41.17
C MET A 678 -12.58 2.50 42.39
N GLU A 679 -11.65 1.57 42.58
CA GLU A 679 -11.59 0.76 43.81
C GLU A 679 -11.12 1.58 45.01
N ARG A 680 -10.21 2.55 44.83
CA ARG A 680 -9.78 3.43 45.93
C ARG A 680 -10.88 4.37 46.36
N THR A 681 -11.63 4.96 45.43
CA THR A 681 -12.78 5.80 45.78
C THR A 681 -13.94 4.98 46.32
N ALA A 682 -14.24 3.80 45.78
CA ALA A 682 -15.27 2.90 46.31
C ALA A 682 -14.89 2.31 47.68
N ALA A 683 -13.61 1.99 47.94
CA ALA A 683 -13.14 1.54 49.24
C ALA A 683 -13.15 2.68 50.26
N VAL A 684 -12.72 3.89 49.88
CA VAL A 684 -12.77 5.07 50.78
C VAL A 684 -14.22 5.48 51.06
N LEU A 685 -15.12 5.46 50.08
CA LEU A 685 -16.56 5.67 50.29
C LEU A 685 -17.18 4.54 51.12
N GLY A 686 -16.80 3.29 50.89
CA GLY A 686 -17.23 2.14 51.68
C GLY A 686 -16.77 2.21 53.13
N ILE A 687 -15.57 2.73 53.40
CA ILE A 687 -15.04 2.95 54.75
C ILE A 687 -15.72 4.16 55.41
N LEU A 688 -15.93 5.25 54.67
CA LEU A 688 -16.58 6.47 55.18
C LEU A 688 -18.09 6.29 55.41
N MET A 689 -18.76 5.43 54.64
CA MET A 689 -20.20 5.12 54.78
C MET A 689 -20.43 3.93 55.72
N GLY A 690 -19.54 2.94 55.72
CA GLY A 690 -19.63 1.74 56.56
C GLY A 690 -19.15 1.94 58.00
N GLY A 691 -18.15 2.80 58.23
CA GLY A 691 -17.63 3.14 59.55
C GLY A 691 -18.69 3.69 60.51
N PRO A 692 -19.50 4.70 60.11
CA PRO A 692 -20.58 5.24 60.94
C PRO A 692 -21.68 4.22 61.25
N LEU A 693 -22.02 3.34 60.29
CA LEU A 693 -23.02 2.29 60.48
C LEU A 693 -22.57 1.23 61.49
N VAL A 694 -21.31 0.80 61.43
CA VAL A 694 -20.75 -0.15 62.41
C VAL A 694 -20.66 0.48 63.80
N ILE A 695 -20.28 1.75 63.90
CA ILE A 695 -20.25 2.48 65.19
C ILE A 695 -21.67 2.64 65.75
N LEU A 696 -22.67 2.95 64.92
CA LEU A 696 -24.08 3.04 65.33
C LEU A 696 -24.62 1.68 65.81
N CYS A 697 -24.29 0.58 65.13
CA CYS A 697 -24.68 -0.77 65.56
C CYS A 697 -24.00 -1.19 66.87
N ILE A 698 -22.73 -0.84 67.07
CA ILE A 698 -22.02 -1.11 68.33
C ILE A 698 -22.59 -0.25 69.46
N MET A 699 -22.84 1.04 69.22
CA MET A 699 -23.46 1.93 70.20
C MET A 699 -24.88 1.48 70.57
N TRP A 700 -25.66 1.01 69.60
CA TRP A 700 -26.98 0.41 69.82
C TRP A 700 -26.89 -0.90 70.62
N ALA A 701 -25.93 -1.78 70.31
CA ALA A 701 -25.71 -3.01 71.07
C ALA A 701 -25.27 -2.74 72.51
N ILE A 702 -24.42 -1.73 72.74
CA ILE A 702 -24.00 -1.30 74.08
C ILE A 702 -25.19 -0.69 74.84
N THR A 703 -25.98 0.19 74.21
CA THR A 703 -27.18 0.76 74.87
C THR A 703 -28.24 -0.30 75.14
N TRP A 704 -28.42 -1.28 74.25
CA TRP A 704 -29.29 -2.42 74.46
C TRP A 704 -28.82 -3.30 75.64
N MET A 705 -27.52 -3.62 75.72
CA MET A 705 -26.96 -4.37 76.85
C MET A 705 -27.07 -3.61 78.18
N VAL A 706 -26.82 -2.30 78.19
CA VAL A 706 -26.95 -1.46 79.38
C VAL A 706 -28.42 -1.32 79.81
N SER A 707 -29.36 -1.22 78.86
CA SER A 707 -30.81 -1.18 79.15
C SER A 707 -31.34 -2.49 79.75
N ARG A 708 -30.70 -3.63 79.42
CA ARG A 708 -31.05 -4.96 79.98
C ARG A 708 -30.38 -5.26 81.32
N ALA A 709 -29.35 -4.52 81.71
CA ALA A 709 -28.69 -4.68 83.01
C ALA A 709 -29.43 -3.98 84.16
N PHE A 710 -30.42 -3.12 83.88
CA PHE A 710 -31.07 -2.24 84.87
C PHE A 710 -32.61 -2.28 84.92
N LEU A 711 -33.26 -3.36 84.45
CA LEU A 711 -34.70 -3.56 84.64
C LEU A 711 -34.98 -4.89 85.37
N PRO A 712 -35.75 -4.90 86.49
CA PRO A 712 -36.10 -6.12 87.21
C PRO A 712 -37.12 -6.98 86.45
N CYS A 713 -36.97 -8.30 86.58
CA CYS A 713 -37.87 -9.33 86.07
C CYS A 713 -39.35 -9.09 86.43
N VAL A 714 -40.23 -9.30 85.45
CA VAL A 714 -41.63 -9.73 85.69
C VAL A 714 -41.89 -10.95 84.82
N ASP A 715 -42.48 -11.96 85.47
CA ASP A 715 -42.70 -13.33 85.01
C ASP A 715 -43.70 -13.50 83.86
N ALA A 716 -43.33 -14.44 82.98
CA ALA A 716 -44.08 -15.60 82.49
C ALA A 716 -45.53 -15.45 81.96
N ARG A 717 -45.78 -15.90 80.71
CA ARG A 717 -46.35 -17.23 80.37
C ARG A 717 -46.90 -17.32 78.94
N ASN A 718 -46.70 -18.51 78.36
CA ASN A 718 -47.52 -19.22 77.34
C ASN A 718 -47.58 -18.62 75.93
N GLU A 719 -47.59 -19.37 74.82
CA GLU A 719 -47.55 -20.80 74.54
C GLU A 719 -47.16 -20.93 73.05
N VAL A 720 -46.45 -22.01 72.72
CA VAL A 720 -46.00 -22.38 71.38
C VAL A 720 -46.88 -23.53 70.89
N ASP A 721 -47.28 -23.48 69.62
CA ASP A 721 -47.42 -24.65 68.76
C ASP A 721 -46.81 -24.27 67.40
N SER A 722 -45.61 -24.75 67.05
CA SER A 722 -45.27 -26.06 66.45
C SER A 722 -45.73 -26.13 64.97
N SER A 723 -44.79 -25.89 64.04
CA SER A 723 -44.00 -26.89 63.29
C SER A 723 -44.67 -27.16 61.91
N THR A 724 -44.02 -27.39 60.77
CA THR A 724 -42.67 -27.82 60.35
C THR A 724 -42.60 -27.65 58.81
N SER A 725 -41.49 -27.17 58.23
CA SER A 725 -40.47 -27.91 57.43
C SER A 725 -41.00 -28.66 56.18
N HIS A 726 -40.30 -28.80 55.05
CA HIS A 726 -38.89 -29.15 54.78
C HIS A 726 -38.52 -28.79 53.32
N SER A 727 -37.29 -28.37 53.02
CA SER A 727 -36.21 -29.09 52.25
C SER A 727 -36.67 -29.73 50.92
N SER A 728 -35.94 -29.73 49.81
CA SER A 728 -34.50 -29.83 49.58
C SER A 728 -34.19 -29.75 48.06
N SER A 729 -32.93 -29.42 47.76
CA SER A 729 -32.03 -30.02 46.75
C SER A 729 -32.25 -29.89 45.22
N GLU A 730 -31.14 -29.47 44.61
CA GLU A 730 -30.47 -30.01 43.42
C GLU A 730 -30.83 -29.57 41.98
N GLU A 731 -29.72 -29.21 41.32
CA GLU A 731 -29.34 -29.42 39.92
C GLU A 731 -29.84 -28.52 38.76
N ALA A 732 -28.81 -27.97 38.13
CA ALA A 732 -28.70 -27.32 36.83
C ALA A 732 -29.55 -27.89 35.69
N ARG A 733 -30.03 -26.97 34.83
CA ARG A 733 -29.91 -27.05 33.36
C ARG A 733 -30.31 -25.71 32.72
N ASP A 734 -29.44 -25.24 31.82
CA ASP A 734 -29.74 -24.20 30.83
C ASP A 734 -30.85 -24.65 29.87
N VAL A 735 -31.65 -23.70 29.38
CA VAL A 735 -32.10 -23.51 27.98
C VAL A 735 -33.03 -22.28 27.90
N GLU A 736 -32.72 -21.39 26.96
CA GLU A 736 -33.55 -20.30 26.42
C GLU A 736 -35.00 -20.70 26.10
N MET A 737 -35.98 -19.80 26.30
CA MET A 737 -36.74 -19.13 25.22
C MET A 737 -37.92 -18.30 25.78
N VAL A 738 -37.85 -16.97 25.56
CA VAL A 738 -38.85 -16.06 24.93
C VAL A 738 -40.33 -16.02 25.41
N PHE A 739 -40.89 -14.79 25.34
CA PHE A 739 -42.31 -14.33 25.38
C PHE A 739 -42.85 -14.02 26.79
N ARG A 740 -43.62 -12.94 27.08
CA ARG A 740 -44.49 -11.98 26.36
C ARG A 740 -44.59 -10.72 27.24
N ILE A 741 -44.59 -9.50 26.68
CA ILE A 741 -45.76 -8.63 26.44
C ILE A 741 -46.70 -8.46 27.63
N THR A 742 -46.84 -7.20 28.09
CA THR A 742 -48.07 -6.43 28.43
C THR A 742 -47.60 -5.04 28.92
N GLU A 743 -47.83 -3.94 28.19
CA GLU A 743 -49.05 -3.10 28.18
C GLU A 743 -49.47 -2.55 29.54
N ASP A 744 -49.37 -1.22 29.70
CA ASP A 744 -50.41 -0.28 30.17
C ASP A 744 -49.78 1.13 30.27
N GLN A 745 -50.14 2.12 29.44
CA GLN A 745 -51.37 2.94 29.40
C GLN A 745 -51.50 3.96 30.55
N ALA A 746 -51.53 5.25 30.14
CA ALA A 746 -52.39 6.37 30.59
C ALA A 746 -51.59 7.70 30.49
N GLU A 747 -51.82 8.54 29.47
CA GLU A 747 -52.82 9.63 29.44
C GLU A 747 -52.43 10.83 30.34
N ASN A 748 -52.59 12.11 30.00
CA ASN A 748 -53.20 12.82 28.88
C ASN A 748 -52.82 14.32 29.03
N SER A 749 -52.88 15.11 27.95
CA SER A 749 -53.50 16.47 27.93
C SER A 749 -53.06 17.28 26.72
N GLU A 750 -53.99 17.39 25.78
CA GLU A 750 -54.02 18.26 24.60
C GLU A 750 -54.07 19.77 24.93
N ARG A 751 -53.65 20.61 23.97
CA ARG A 751 -54.54 21.64 23.42
C ARG A 751 -54.10 22.16 22.05
N THR A 752 -55.13 22.26 21.21
CA THR A 752 -55.21 22.53 19.77
C THR A 752 -55.45 24.02 19.45
N SER A 753 -55.03 24.46 18.26
CA SER A 753 -55.76 25.30 17.26
C SER A 753 -54.74 26.04 16.37
N THR A 754 -54.51 25.69 15.09
CA THR A 754 -55.27 25.82 13.82
C THR A 754 -55.31 27.22 13.17
N PHE A 755 -55.07 27.21 11.85
CA PHE A 755 -55.29 28.21 10.77
C PHE A 755 -54.18 29.28 10.59
N THR A 756 -53.67 29.60 9.38
CA THR A 756 -54.30 29.65 8.03
C THR A 756 -53.22 29.69 6.92
N ASN A 757 -53.53 29.12 5.75
CA ASN A 757 -52.88 29.35 4.45
C ASN A 757 -53.24 30.74 3.86
N ILE A 758 -52.38 31.30 3.00
CA ILE A 758 -52.70 31.96 1.69
C ILE A 758 -51.39 32.39 0.97
N PRO A 759 -51.36 32.49 -0.38
CA PRO A 759 -50.15 32.46 -1.21
C PRO A 759 -49.80 33.78 -1.95
N ASN A 760 -48.63 33.74 -2.62
CA ASN A 760 -48.27 34.35 -3.92
C ASN A 760 -47.69 35.78 -4.06
N THR A 761 -46.68 35.82 -4.96
CA THR A 761 -46.26 36.86 -5.93
C THR A 761 -45.15 37.91 -5.63
N SER A 762 -44.06 37.76 -6.41
CA SER A 762 -43.40 38.72 -7.32
C SER A 762 -42.30 39.72 -6.87
N ARG A 763 -41.13 39.57 -7.55
CA ARG A 763 -40.20 40.55 -8.17
C ARG A 763 -39.59 41.72 -7.36
N GLY A 764 -38.26 41.79 -7.43
CA GLY A 764 -37.54 42.96 -7.99
C GLY A 764 -36.53 43.68 -7.09
N ILE A 765 -35.23 43.38 -7.24
CA ILE A 765 -34.09 44.19 -7.73
C ILE A 765 -32.80 43.45 -7.38
#